data_AF-A0A836JRR2-F1
#
_entry.id   AF-A0A836JRR2-F1
#
_cell.length_a   1.000
_cell.length_b   1.000
_cell.length_c   1.000
_cell.angle_alpha   90.00
_cell.angle_beta   90.00
_cell.angle_gamma   90.00
#
_symmetry.space_group_name_H-M   'P 1'
#
loop_
_entity.id
_entity.type
_entity.pdbx_description
1 polymer ?
#
loop_
_entity_poly.entity_id
_entity_poly.type
_entity_poly.pdbx_seq_one_letter_code
_entity_poly.pdbx_strand_id
1 'polypeptide(L)'
;MSDFLAANNVCGQNLLRLVSRGNAIIAELMRLKDYVPPVFSLDSKQLIQKYGSIIIDFVYFKAASVYEQKIEDDSVLQETDEELRNNFSDILTRFYLAFESIHKYVTDLNFYIDELGDGVYIHQSVDSIMFNEEGKQLMCEAVYLYGVMLLLVDYHFEGRIRERLLVSYYRYNAQRSSSTRVDDVCMLLRSTGYVRTLSKRPANYPEEYFKRVPLRDFLVDLVIGRLRSDEIYNQTLAFPHPEHRSTAVATQASMLVIILSFKSTVLHTQTAIMREIVDRFFPDNWVISIYMGTVISLCDWWSPYKAARTALNNTLENSNVKGIAQKYGVKMDKLTQETDEVQLAGTLDENATGSLVKLVRECNVTLHWILLHTAMPTITLEDSKRLRTLRQLVVMESKYTTVKCLRLLLSTAQIEQDVKQMYKDLLLGKEAKWLKDKGICVERITDLAQIFGGAKPLDGIDKNQNLYTWFMEISKHIDSLKQEDGRKIVQLLQALEQVQEFHQLENNLHISQYLADTRETLHNMLRTGSISEDIMINLNIVTDCCYAWNIMESFIDVMQESIKGNPPTVIKLKALFLKMASALETPLLRVNQARSADLSSVSQYYSRELEGYARRVLQIIPETVFGLLAEIVHLETNSFKEIPTKLPKDKLKDYAQLAERLQMAKLTYAVSVFTKGVLSLRSVSLGVLRVDSHRLLEDGIRQELVKKVTLALQNGLNFDQKSKISLLQKLNHLSSIMDGYRKSFQYIQDYININSLKIWHEEITYIINNAVEEERRGSSWVPGKSWRQFQEDKHAFSTDSSSLTFMGRLARELIRITDPRTIVYIEHSLAWYDIKTQNEVLNYKVFSVILETIGTPGLSGLDKLISFFIVIELEALVHYIEKSIRNKTWLSLLEDCETTLNSLDSAKSNITKLHNSINASSSKLWSSALEWALKIGHYQLLRKKIAYELNTACKFEAKHMEAALRTLNTAVLCEIAKKDNINNETEPEKSELLHELSVRLDWVGISDPHNKVYIKPPKMDNIAIIIFLFTVSQLNKLFYCKNTASLLSKKYQDPVDAVVFAIGIQTILRQFHISVMNRYVKYLCMYVLSFVTVESMKAGGDAETEGATNLHFLELFVKYSGIPRSLILKEIPVVVLDHSLVKMTK
;
A
#
# COMPACT_ATOMS: atom_id res chain seq x y z
N MET A 1 -37.61 24.95 24.64
CA MET A 1 -36.33 25.67 24.49
C MET A 1 -35.87 25.47 23.05
N SER A 2 -35.30 26.49 22.42
CA SER A 2 -34.70 26.35 21.09
C SER A 2 -33.70 25.20 21.07
N ASP A 3 -33.72 24.41 20.00
CA ASP A 3 -32.71 23.38 19.69
C ASP A 3 -31.30 23.97 19.89
N PHE A 4 -30.48 23.32 20.74
CA PHE A 4 -29.17 23.86 21.11
C PHE A 4 -28.21 23.83 19.94
N LEU A 5 -28.38 22.88 19.03
CA LEU A 5 -27.62 22.75 17.79
C LEU A 5 -28.26 23.48 16.61
N ALA A 6 -29.30 24.30 16.83
CA ALA A 6 -29.86 25.13 15.76
C ALA A 6 -28.81 26.11 15.20
N ALA A 7 -28.90 26.38 13.90
CA ALA A 7 -27.94 27.24 13.19
C ALA A 7 -27.87 28.68 13.73
N ASN A 8 -28.92 29.14 14.43
CA ASN A 8 -28.99 30.46 15.05
C ASN A 8 -28.37 30.51 16.46
N ASN A 9 -28.07 29.36 17.09
CA ASN A 9 -27.39 29.30 18.38
C ASN A 9 -25.87 29.25 18.19
N VAL A 10 -25.24 30.43 18.13
CA VAL A 10 -23.78 30.56 17.91
C VAL A 10 -22.96 29.83 18.99
N CYS A 11 -23.43 29.85 20.24
CA CYS A 11 -22.79 29.15 21.36
C CYS A 11 -22.72 27.63 21.11
N GLY A 12 -23.87 27.01 20.82
CA GLY A 12 -23.95 25.57 20.52
C GLY A 12 -23.19 25.19 19.25
N GLN A 13 -23.23 26.03 18.21
CA GLN A 13 -22.48 25.82 16.97
C GLN A 13 -20.96 25.88 17.16
N ASN A 14 -20.46 26.80 18.00
CA ASN A 14 -19.02 26.90 18.28
C ASN A 14 -18.51 25.66 19.03
N LEU A 15 -19.26 25.17 20.02
CA LEU A 15 -18.93 23.93 20.73
C LEU A 15 -19.00 22.71 19.80
N LEU A 16 -20.03 22.60 18.97
CA LEU A 16 -20.17 21.53 17.98
C LEU A 16 -18.99 21.52 16.98
N ARG A 17 -18.56 22.68 16.51
CA ARG A 17 -17.38 22.82 15.64
C ARG A 17 -16.09 22.41 16.33
N LEU A 18 -15.91 22.72 17.62
CA LEU A 18 -14.77 22.25 18.40
C LEU A 18 -14.74 20.72 18.44
N VAL A 19 -15.84 20.08 18.85
CA VAL A 19 -15.93 18.60 18.92
C VAL A 19 -15.75 17.94 17.55
N SER A 20 -16.34 18.52 16.50
CA SER A 20 -16.13 18.09 15.11
C SER A 20 -14.64 18.14 14.73
N ARG A 21 -13.96 19.25 15.03
CA ARG A 21 -12.52 19.39 14.78
C ARG A 21 -11.71 18.38 15.57
N GLY A 22 -12.13 18.03 16.78
CA GLY A 22 -11.46 17.01 17.59
C GLY A 22 -11.44 15.64 16.91
N ASN A 23 -12.57 15.20 16.35
CA ASN A 23 -12.63 13.96 15.56
C ASN A 23 -11.75 14.04 14.29
N ALA A 24 -11.72 15.20 13.62
CA ALA A 24 -10.87 15.40 12.44
C ALA A 24 -9.38 15.33 12.77
N ILE A 25 -8.94 15.91 13.90
CA ILE A 25 -7.55 15.82 14.38
C ILE A 25 -7.17 14.36 14.65
N ILE A 26 -8.02 13.60 15.35
CA ILE A 26 -7.74 12.18 15.61
C ILE A 26 -7.61 11.41 14.29
N ALA A 27 -8.51 11.62 13.32
CA ALA A 27 -8.41 10.96 12.03
C ALA A 27 -7.11 11.31 11.27
N GLU A 28 -6.64 12.56 11.34
CA GLU A 28 -5.36 12.95 10.73
C GLU A 28 -4.16 12.33 11.45
N LEU A 29 -4.16 12.27 12.78
CA LEU A 29 -3.13 11.58 13.56
C LEU A 29 -3.07 10.09 13.22
N MET A 30 -4.24 9.44 13.17
CA MET A 30 -4.37 8.03 12.82
C MET A 30 -3.98 7.75 11.37
N ARG A 31 -4.12 8.72 10.46
CA ARG A 31 -3.61 8.65 9.10
C ARG A 31 -2.10 8.78 9.03
N LEU A 32 -1.53 9.72 9.79
CA LEU A 32 -0.10 9.99 9.79
C LEU A 32 0.74 8.89 10.46
N LYS A 33 0.14 8.03 11.29
CA LYS A 33 0.82 6.90 11.95
C LYS A 33 1.60 6.02 10.95
N ASP A 34 1.06 5.84 9.74
CA ASP A 34 1.63 4.97 8.69
C ASP A 34 2.61 5.71 7.75
N TYR A 35 2.80 7.03 7.93
CA TYR A 35 3.64 7.88 7.07
C TYR A 35 4.90 8.40 7.77
N VAL A 36 5.21 7.90 8.97
CA VAL A 36 6.45 8.23 9.67
C VAL A 36 7.64 7.74 8.83
N PRO A 37 8.54 8.62 8.35
CA PRO A 37 9.62 8.17 7.49
C PRO A 37 10.64 7.34 8.30
N PRO A 38 11.04 6.14 7.82
CA PRO A 38 11.90 5.23 8.58
C PRO A 38 13.27 5.80 8.97
N VAL A 39 13.77 6.81 8.24
CA VAL A 39 15.04 7.47 8.57
C VAL A 39 15.01 8.18 9.94
N PHE A 40 13.83 8.57 10.44
CA PHE A 40 13.68 9.26 11.73
C PHE A 40 13.68 8.30 12.94
N SER A 41 13.46 7.00 12.73
CA SER A 41 13.59 6.02 13.82
C SER A 41 15.05 5.74 14.18
N LEU A 42 15.95 5.78 13.18
CA LEU A 42 17.38 5.47 13.32
C LEU A 42 17.64 4.10 13.97
N ASP A 43 16.85 3.09 13.61
CA ASP A 43 16.92 1.75 14.23
C ASP A 43 18.14 0.92 13.76
N SER A 44 18.72 1.26 12.60
CA SER A 44 19.83 0.49 12.01
C SER A 44 21.17 1.22 12.14
N LYS A 45 22.26 0.45 12.33
CA LYS A 45 23.62 0.99 12.42
C LYS A 45 24.01 1.83 11.18
N GLN A 46 23.56 1.42 10.00
CA GLN A 46 23.80 2.15 8.74
C GLN A 46 23.09 3.51 8.73
N LEU A 47 21.83 3.56 9.18
CA LEU A 47 21.07 4.81 9.28
C LEU A 47 21.68 5.75 10.32
N ILE A 48 22.12 5.22 11.47
CA ILE A 48 22.80 6.01 12.50
C ILE A 48 24.11 6.60 11.95
N GLN A 49 24.90 5.82 11.22
CA GLN A 49 26.15 6.31 10.63
C GLN A 49 25.93 7.38 9.57
N LYS A 50 24.91 7.23 8.70
CA LYS A 50 24.63 8.18 7.62
C LYS A 50 23.91 9.44 8.12
N TYR A 51 22.86 9.30 8.93
CA TYR A 51 21.93 10.39 9.27
C TYR A 51 22.01 10.86 10.72
N GLY A 52 22.69 10.13 11.61
CA GLY A 52 22.67 10.41 13.05
C GLY A 52 23.31 11.74 13.46
N SER A 53 24.16 12.33 12.61
CA SER A 53 24.71 13.68 12.84
C SER A 53 23.75 14.81 12.45
N ILE A 54 22.68 14.50 11.72
CA ILE A 54 21.75 15.48 11.12
C ILE A 54 20.36 15.40 11.77
N ILE A 55 19.86 14.18 11.99
CA ILE A 55 18.56 13.91 12.61
C ILE A 55 18.74 13.85 14.13
N ILE A 56 18.48 14.98 14.79
CA ILE A 56 18.71 15.16 16.22
C ILE A 56 17.36 15.40 16.91
N ASP A 57 17.22 14.93 18.15
CA ASP A 57 16.04 15.17 19.00
C ASP A 57 16.12 16.56 19.67
N PHE A 58 15.30 16.81 20.71
CA PHE A 58 15.25 18.11 21.38
C PHE A 58 16.56 18.57 22.04
N VAL A 59 17.59 17.70 22.12
CA VAL A 59 18.95 18.13 22.50
C VAL A 59 19.49 19.19 21.55
N TYR A 60 19.05 19.20 20.29
CA TYR A 60 19.39 20.22 19.29
C TYR A 60 19.23 21.65 19.81
N PHE A 61 18.09 21.97 20.44
CA PHE A 61 17.78 23.33 20.89
C PHE A 61 18.74 23.87 21.96
N LYS A 62 19.51 23.00 22.65
CA LYS A 62 20.51 23.40 23.63
C LYS A 62 21.84 23.84 23.00
N ALA A 63 22.14 23.37 21.80
CA ALA A 63 23.44 23.56 21.14
C ALA A 63 23.30 23.72 19.62
N ALA A 64 22.25 24.43 19.18
CA ALA A 64 21.89 24.53 17.76
C ALA A 64 23.05 25.02 16.88
N SER A 65 23.78 26.06 17.34
CA SER A 65 24.94 26.61 16.61
C SER A 65 26.06 25.59 16.40
N VAL A 66 26.30 24.68 17.34
CA VAL A 66 27.34 23.65 17.24
C VAL A 66 26.97 22.60 16.19
N TYR A 67 25.69 22.21 16.16
CA TYR A 67 25.21 21.23 15.19
C TYR A 67 25.16 21.80 13.78
N GLU A 68 24.69 23.04 13.59
CA GLU A 68 24.71 23.67 12.26
C GLU A 68 26.14 23.88 11.77
N GLN A 69 27.05 24.37 12.62
CA GLN A 69 28.46 24.54 12.24
C GLN A 69 29.11 23.21 11.82
N LYS A 70 28.82 22.11 12.53
CA LYS A 70 29.32 20.77 12.17
C LYS A 70 28.81 20.30 10.80
N ILE A 71 27.57 20.66 10.45
CA ILE A 71 26.99 20.32 9.14
C ILE A 71 27.58 21.24 8.06
N GLU A 72 27.76 22.53 8.35
CA GLU A 72 28.39 23.50 7.45
C GLU A 72 29.87 23.18 7.17
N ASP A 73 30.61 22.63 8.12
CA ASP A 73 32.03 22.31 7.98
C ASP A 73 32.31 21.01 7.19
N ASP A 74 31.30 20.15 6.96
CA ASP A 74 31.44 18.84 6.29
C ASP A 74 30.57 18.77 5.02
N SER A 75 31.23 18.75 3.85
CA SER A 75 30.55 18.71 2.55
C SER A 75 29.63 17.48 2.37
N VAL A 76 29.96 16.35 2.98
CA VAL A 76 29.13 15.12 2.90
C VAL A 76 27.86 15.28 3.73
N LEU A 77 27.96 15.94 4.89
CA LEU A 77 26.80 16.23 5.73
C LEU A 77 25.89 17.28 5.09
N GLN A 78 26.45 18.29 4.42
CA GLN A 78 25.67 19.28 3.66
C GLN A 78 24.81 18.63 2.57
N GLU A 79 25.42 17.78 1.74
CA GLU A 79 24.71 17.08 0.66
C GLU A 79 23.62 16.15 1.23
N THR A 80 23.93 15.47 2.34
CA THR A 80 22.97 14.58 3.01
C THR A 80 21.81 15.37 3.68
N ASP A 81 22.07 16.55 4.24
CA ASP A 81 21.05 17.43 4.84
C ASP A 81 20.13 18.00 3.76
N GLU A 82 20.68 18.43 2.61
CA GLU A 82 19.92 18.87 1.44
C GLU A 82 19.07 17.74 0.85
N GLU A 83 19.62 16.52 0.76
CA GLU A 83 18.87 15.30 0.36
C GLU A 83 17.67 15.07 1.30
N LEU A 84 17.87 15.13 2.63
CA LEU A 84 16.78 14.96 3.61
C LEU A 84 15.73 16.07 3.49
N ARG A 85 16.17 17.32 3.32
CA ARG A 85 15.27 18.47 3.18
C ARG A 85 14.38 18.33 1.96
N ASN A 86 14.97 18.05 0.80
CA ASN A 86 14.24 17.93 -0.46
C ASN A 86 13.27 16.74 -0.45
N ASN A 87 13.62 15.64 0.23
CA ASN A 87 12.78 14.45 0.28
C ASN A 87 11.65 14.51 1.31
N PHE A 88 11.84 15.22 2.43
CA PHE A 88 10.92 15.13 3.59
C PHE A 88 10.23 16.44 4.00
N SER A 89 10.52 17.59 3.38
CA SER A 89 9.94 18.87 3.82
C SER A 89 8.41 18.91 3.86
N ASP A 90 7.74 18.38 2.82
CA ASP A 90 6.27 18.38 2.74
C ASP A 90 5.63 17.51 3.83
N ILE A 91 6.18 16.30 4.04
CA ILE A 91 5.66 15.38 5.05
C ILE A 91 5.93 15.91 6.47
N LEU A 92 7.09 16.51 6.72
CA LEU A 92 7.42 17.16 7.99
C LEU A 92 6.46 18.31 8.30
N THR A 93 6.10 19.11 7.29
CA THR A 93 5.10 20.17 7.43
C THR A 93 3.74 19.61 7.82
N ARG A 94 3.32 18.52 7.19
CA ARG A 94 2.06 17.85 7.52
C ARG A 94 2.04 17.31 8.96
N PHE A 95 3.13 16.69 9.42
CA PHE A 95 3.28 16.27 10.82
C PHE A 95 3.18 17.45 11.79
N TYR A 96 3.90 18.54 11.53
CA TYR A 96 3.83 19.74 12.37
C TYR A 96 2.41 20.31 12.46
N LEU A 97 1.71 20.45 11.33
CA LEU A 97 0.33 20.99 11.32
C LEU A 97 -0.65 20.12 12.12
N ALA A 98 -0.51 18.80 12.05
CA ALA A 98 -1.33 17.89 12.86
C ALA A 98 -1.03 18.04 14.36
N PHE A 99 0.25 18.15 14.72
CA PHE A 99 0.70 18.38 16.10
C PHE A 99 0.28 19.75 16.65
N GLU A 100 0.40 20.80 15.85
CA GLU A 100 -0.06 22.15 16.19
C GLU A 100 -1.58 22.20 16.39
N SER A 101 -2.33 21.42 15.61
CA SER A 101 -3.79 21.34 15.73
C SER A 101 -4.25 20.83 17.10
N ILE A 102 -3.48 19.97 17.78
CA ILE A 102 -3.77 19.53 19.16
C ILE A 102 -3.64 20.70 20.14
N HIS A 103 -2.55 21.45 20.05
CA HIS A 103 -2.34 22.62 20.90
C HIS A 103 -3.41 23.70 20.66
N LYS A 104 -3.75 23.95 19.39
CA LYS A 104 -4.82 24.86 19.02
C LYS A 104 -6.19 24.39 19.53
N TYR A 105 -6.44 23.08 19.52
CA TYR A 105 -7.68 22.50 20.05
C TYR A 105 -7.93 22.88 21.50
N VAL A 106 -6.96 22.63 22.38
CA VAL A 106 -7.09 22.92 23.82
C VAL A 106 -7.09 24.42 24.12
N THR A 107 -6.31 25.20 23.36
CA THR A 107 -6.29 26.66 23.52
C THR A 107 -7.65 27.27 23.19
N ASP A 108 -8.24 26.87 22.05
CA ASP A 108 -9.56 27.37 21.64
C ASP A 108 -10.67 26.85 22.56
N LEU A 109 -10.54 25.64 23.11
CA LEU A 109 -11.48 25.13 24.10
C LEU A 109 -11.43 25.97 25.38
N ASN A 110 -10.25 26.27 25.92
CA ASN A 110 -10.13 27.15 27.08
C ASN A 110 -10.65 28.55 26.77
N PHE A 111 -10.36 29.09 25.59
CA PHE A 111 -10.88 30.39 25.16
C PHE A 111 -12.41 30.41 25.09
N TYR A 112 -13.04 29.37 24.53
CA TYR A 112 -14.50 29.23 24.50
C TYR A 112 -15.11 29.23 25.92
N ILE A 113 -14.43 28.60 26.87
CA ILE A 113 -14.87 28.58 28.28
C ILE A 113 -14.72 29.95 28.93
N ASP A 114 -13.67 30.69 28.60
CA ASP A 114 -13.46 32.05 29.07
C ASP A 114 -14.54 32.99 28.50
N GLU A 115 -14.87 32.89 27.21
CA GLU A 115 -15.97 33.65 26.58
C GLU A 115 -17.33 33.40 27.25
N LEU A 116 -17.58 32.15 27.70
CA LEU A 116 -18.78 31.82 28.47
C LEU A 116 -18.77 32.44 29.87
N GLY A 117 -17.59 32.54 30.50
CA GLY A 117 -17.42 33.22 31.78
C GLY A 117 -17.58 34.74 31.67
N ASP A 118 -17.09 35.31 30.59
CA ASP A 118 -17.15 36.76 30.30
C ASP A 118 -18.53 37.21 29.77
N GLY A 119 -19.46 36.27 29.55
CA GLY A 119 -20.83 36.56 29.12
C GLY A 119 -20.95 36.98 27.66
N VAL A 120 -20.01 36.58 26.79
CA VAL A 120 -20.02 36.86 25.33
C VAL A 120 -21.28 36.29 24.67
N TYR A 121 -21.76 35.14 25.15
CA TYR A 121 -22.96 34.49 24.65
C TYR A 121 -24.18 34.89 25.50
N ILE A 122 -25.09 35.67 24.92
CA ILE A 122 -26.28 36.17 25.60
C ILE A 122 -27.14 34.99 26.13
N HIS A 123 -27.46 35.01 27.43
CA HIS A 123 -28.23 33.96 28.14
C HIS A 123 -27.60 32.56 28.14
N GLN A 124 -26.31 32.42 27.81
CA GLN A 124 -25.58 31.16 27.91
C GLN A 124 -24.43 31.28 28.91
N SER A 125 -24.28 30.26 29.74
CA SER A 125 -23.22 30.09 30.73
C SER A 125 -22.80 28.64 30.73
N VAL A 126 -21.68 28.32 31.38
CA VAL A 126 -21.26 26.92 31.53
C VAL A 126 -22.36 26.08 32.21
N ASP A 127 -23.04 26.63 33.21
CA ASP A 127 -24.13 25.95 33.90
C ASP A 127 -25.34 25.71 33.00
N SER A 128 -25.77 26.70 32.21
CA SER A 128 -26.92 26.55 31.30
C SER A 128 -26.66 25.50 30.22
N ILE A 129 -25.42 25.40 29.72
CA ILE A 129 -25.02 24.37 28.76
C ILE A 129 -25.07 22.98 29.40
N MET A 130 -24.63 22.85 30.66
CA MET A 130 -24.68 21.56 31.38
C MET A 130 -26.09 21.10 31.75
N PHE A 131 -27.09 22.00 31.80
CA PHE A 131 -28.50 21.63 31.93
C PHE A 131 -29.14 21.21 30.61
N ASN A 132 -28.53 21.53 29.47
CA ASN A 132 -28.99 21.11 28.16
C ASN A 132 -28.48 19.70 27.82
N GLU A 133 -29.35 18.83 27.28
CA GLU A 133 -29.00 17.44 26.95
C GLU A 133 -27.87 17.34 25.91
N GLU A 134 -27.89 18.16 24.86
CA GLU A 134 -26.87 18.16 23.81
C GLU A 134 -25.62 18.91 24.26
N GLY A 135 -25.81 20.02 24.99
CA GLY A 135 -24.73 20.82 25.55
C GLY A 135 -23.82 20.01 26.48
N LYS A 136 -24.40 19.27 27.44
CA LYS A 136 -23.63 18.43 28.36
C LYS A 136 -22.88 17.30 27.65
N GLN A 137 -23.48 16.68 26.62
CA GLN A 137 -22.80 15.67 25.79
C GLN A 137 -21.56 16.26 25.12
N LEU A 138 -21.72 17.38 24.41
CA LEU A 138 -20.62 18.01 23.68
C LEU A 138 -19.51 18.52 24.60
N MET A 139 -19.84 19.05 25.78
CA MET A 139 -18.84 19.46 26.76
C MET A 139 -18.02 18.28 27.29
N CYS A 140 -18.67 17.14 27.57
CA CYS A 140 -17.99 15.91 27.97
C CYS A 140 -17.09 15.38 26.85
N GLU A 141 -17.62 15.31 25.63
CA GLU A 141 -16.89 14.87 24.43
C GLU A 141 -15.68 15.77 24.16
N ALA A 142 -15.81 17.09 24.34
CA ALA A 142 -14.72 18.04 24.08
C ALA A 142 -13.48 17.79 24.95
N VAL A 143 -13.68 17.56 26.26
CA VAL A 143 -12.60 17.24 27.21
C VAL A 143 -12.04 15.84 26.95
N TYR A 144 -12.92 14.86 26.70
CA TYR A 144 -12.53 13.49 26.41
C TYR A 144 -11.66 13.39 25.15
N LEU A 145 -12.06 14.03 24.04
CA LEU A 145 -11.33 13.98 22.78
C LEU A 145 -9.92 14.54 22.92
N TYR A 146 -9.70 15.58 23.73
CA TYR A 146 -8.35 16.08 24.01
C TYR A 146 -7.48 15.02 24.70
N GLY A 147 -8.01 14.36 25.73
CA GLY A 147 -7.31 13.26 26.40
C GLY A 147 -7.00 12.10 25.45
N VAL A 148 -7.93 11.75 24.56
CA VAL A 148 -7.71 10.73 23.52
C VAL A 148 -6.62 11.14 22.54
N MET A 149 -6.59 12.39 22.05
CA MET A 149 -5.53 12.89 21.17
C MET A 149 -4.15 12.72 21.81
N LEU A 150 -4.00 13.12 23.08
CA LEU A 150 -2.73 13.01 23.79
C LEU A 150 -2.26 11.54 23.86
N LEU A 151 -3.15 10.63 24.26
CA LEU A 151 -2.82 9.22 24.39
C LEU A 151 -2.50 8.55 23.05
N LEU A 152 -3.27 8.83 22.00
CA LEU A 152 -3.02 8.26 20.67
C LEU A 152 -1.71 8.78 20.08
N VAL A 153 -1.36 10.04 20.34
CA VAL A 153 -0.07 10.59 19.91
C VAL A 153 1.10 9.89 20.59
N ASP A 154 0.99 9.63 21.90
CA ASP A 154 2.01 8.89 22.64
C ASP A 154 2.09 7.41 22.26
N TYR A 155 0.95 6.83 21.87
CA TYR A 155 0.89 5.46 21.41
C TYR A 155 1.50 5.25 20.02
N HIS A 156 1.15 6.12 19.05
CA HIS A 156 1.52 5.93 17.65
C HIS A 156 2.84 6.60 17.26
N PHE A 157 3.22 7.69 17.94
CA PHE A 157 4.45 8.41 17.64
C PHE A 157 5.35 8.43 18.87
N GLU A 158 6.34 7.53 18.89
CA GLU A 158 7.27 7.44 20.01
C GLU A 158 7.97 8.78 20.27
N GLY A 159 8.21 9.10 21.55
CA GLY A 159 8.67 10.43 21.97
C GLY A 159 9.92 10.91 21.22
N ARG A 160 10.94 10.06 21.07
CA ARG A 160 12.16 10.42 20.32
C ARG A 160 11.91 10.71 18.84
N ILE A 161 10.99 9.96 18.22
CA ILE A 161 10.63 10.16 16.82
C ILE A 161 9.90 11.49 16.65
N ARG A 162 8.91 11.79 17.51
CA ARG A 162 8.22 13.09 17.50
C ARG A 162 9.19 14.26 17.64
N GLU A 163 10.12 14.15 18.60
CA GLU A 163 11.12 15.20 18.83
C GLU A 163 11.99 15.44 17.60
N ARG A 164 12.47 14.37 16.95
CA ARG A 164 13.26 14.47 15.72
C ARG A 164 12.47 15.06 14.56
N LEU A 165 11.20 14.67 14.37
CA LEU A 165 10.33 15.24 13.34
C LEU A 165 10.13 16.74 13.54
N LEU A 166 9.87 17.17 14.78
CA LEU A 166 9.69 18.58 15.12
C LEU A 166 10.98 19.40 14.94
N VAL A 167 12.14 18.85 15.34
CA VAL A 167 13.44 19.50 15.14
C VAL A 167 13.78 19.63 13.66
N SER A 168 13.59 18.58 12.86
CA SER A 168 13.84 18.65 11.42
C SER A 168 12.87 19.60 10.71
N TYR A 169 11.60 19.66 11.11
CA TYR A 169 10.68 20.71 10.64
C TYR A 169 11.19 22.11 11.00
N TYR A 170 11.64 22.30 12.23
CA TYR A 170 12.19 23.58 12.69
C TYR A 170 13.40 24.03 11.85
N ARG A 171 14.36 23.13 11.63
CA ARG A 171 15.58 23.37 10.85
C ARG A 171 15.26 23.74 9.38
N TYR A 172 14.34 23.03 8.75
CA TYR A 172 14.10 23.19 7.31
C TYR A 172 13.09 24.28 6.95
N ASN A 173 12.07 24.51 7.80
CA ASN A 173 10.88 25.29 7.46
C ASN A 173 10.61 26.46 8.42
N ALA A 174 10.85 26.31 9.73
CA ALA A 174 10.43 27.33 10.71
C ALA A 174 11.33 28.58 10.74
N GLN A 175 12.62 28.46 10.39
CA GLN A 175 13.53 29.62 10.33
C GLN A 175 13.08 30.73 9.35
N ARG A 176 12.14 30.42 8.44
CA ARG A 176 11.59 31.36 7.44
C ARG A 176 10.29 32.05 7.87
N SER A 177 9.67 31.62 8.98
CA SER A 177 8.32 32.06 9.39
C SER A 177 8.31 32.52 10.84
N SER A 178 8.33 33.84 11.06
CA SER A 178 8.36 34.49 12.38
C SER A 178 7.08 34.32 13.24
N SER A 179 6.13 33.48 12.82
CA SER A 179 4.78 33.36 13.41
C SER A 179 4.43 31.96 13.92
N THR A 180 5.39 31.03 14.02
CA THR A 180 5.11 29.63 14.38
C THR A 180 5.19 29.40 15.89
N ARG A 181 4.17 28.78 16.51
CA ARG A 181 4.12 28.45 17.95
C ARG A 181 4.91 27.18 18.28
N VAL A 182 6.08 27.02 17.67
CA VAL A 182 6.85 25.76 17.73
C VAL A 182 7.20 25.39 19.16
N ASP A 183 7.55 26.37 19.99
CA ASP A 183 7.94 26.14 21.38
C ASP A 183 6.80 25.52 22.22
N ASP A 184 5.57 26.00 22.06
CA ASP A 184 4.40 25.47 22.76
C ASP A 184 4.08 24.03 22.31
N VAL A 185 4.18 23.78 21.01
CA VAL A 185 3.98 22.43 20.44
C VAL A 185 5.07 21.48 20.91
N CYS A 186 6.33 21.92 20.95
CA CYS A 186 7.46 21.17 21.49
C CYS A 186 7.28 20.90 22.99
N MET A 187 6.81 21.87 23.77
CA MET A 187 6.51 21.65 25.19
C MET A 187 5.44 20.58 25.36
N LEU A 188 4.34 20.67 24.62
CA LEU A 188 3.26 19.69 24.67
C LEU A 188 3.76 18.29 24.30
N LEU A 189 4.51 18.15 23.19
CA LEU A 189 4.84 16.84 22.59
C LEU A 189 6.18 16.23 22.98
N ARG A 190 6.91 16.86 23.90
CA ARG A 190 8.15 16.34 24.49
C ARG A 190 8.00 14.87 24.90
N SER A 191 9.06 14.09 24.78
CA SER A 191 9.07 12.69 25.19
C SER A 191 8.59 12.54 26.63
N THR A 192 7.61 11.64 26.84
CA THR A 192 7.07 11.25 28.14
C THR A 192 7.88 10.12 28.78
N GLY A 193 8.79 9.51 28.01
CA GLY A 193 9.45 8.26 28.37
C GLY A 193 8.61 7.00 28.09
N TYR A 194 7.37 7.15 27.63
CA TYR A 194 6.55 6.02 27.20
C TYR A 194 7.10 5.44 25.90
N VAL A 195 7.28 4.12 25.88
CA VAL A 195 7.75 3.36 24.72
C VAL A 195 6.90 2.11 24.59
N ARG A 196 6.26 1.95 23.43
CA ARG A 196 5.28 0.89 23.15
C ARG A 196 5.84 -0.52 23.39
N THR A 197 7.12 -0.73 23.15
CA THR A 197 7.78 -2.05 23.23
C THR A 197 8.33 -2.42 24.61
N LEU A 198 8.54 -1.44 25.50
CA LEU A 198 9.25 -1.66 26.78
C LEU A 198 8.31 -1.97 27.95
N SER A 199 6.98 -1.96 27.75
CA SER A 199 5.93 -2.28 28.73
C SER A 199 6.23 -1.77 30.15
N LYS A 200 6.75 -0.54 30.23
CA LYS A 200 7.19 0.10 31.46
C LYS A 200 6.56 1.48 31.56
N ARG A 201 5.73 1.67 32.58
CA ARG A 201 5.06 2.94 32.85
C ARG A 201 6.08 4.01 33.26
N PRO A 202 6.10 5.17 32.61
CA PRO A 202 6.89 6.31 33.08
C PRO A 202 6.36 6.83 34.42
N ALA A 203 7.22 7.47 35.21
CA ALA A 203 6.81 8.10 36.46
C ALA A 203 5.73 9.16 36.20
N ASN A 204 4.69 9.20 37.05
CA ASN A 204 3.59 10.16 36.96
C ASN A 204 2.92 10.23 35.57
N TYR A 205 2.91 9.14 34.81
CA TYR A 205 2.21 9.05 33.54
C TYR A 205 0.78 8.50 33.73
N PRO A 206 -0.25 9.04 33.03
CA PRO A 206 -0.22 10.13 32.05
C PRO A 206 -0.45 11.53 32.64
N GLU A 207 -0.59 11.67 33.96
CA GLU A 207 -0.98 12.92 34.62
C GLU A 207 -0.01 14.09 34.37
N GLU A 208 1.31 13.88 34.38
CA GLU A 208 2.28 14.93 34.05
C GLU A 208 2.16 15.38 32.59
N TYR A 209 1.88 14.43 31.69
CA TYR A 209 1.69 14.75 30.27
C TYR A 209 0.41 15.58 30.06
N PHE A 210 -0.67 15.20 30.72
CA PHE A 210 -1.96 15.92 30.64
C PHE A 210 -1.90 17.31 31.27
N LYS A 211 -1.01 17.53 32.24
CA LYS A 211 -0.79 18.84 32.90
C LYS A 211 0.01 19.85 32.07
N ARG A 212 0.65 19.44 30.96
CA ARG A 212 1.52 20.33 30.17
C ARG A 212 0.76 21.52 29.59
N VAL A 213 -0.47 21.29 29.13
CA VAL A 213 -1.41 22.35 28.73
C VAL A 213 -2.74 22.05 29.43
N PRO A 214 -2.99 22.68 30.59
CA PRO A 214 -4.11 22.34 31.45
C PRO A 214 -5.43 22.90 30.90
N LEU A 215 -6.51 22.17 31.18
CA LEU A 215 -7.88 22.67 31.05
C LEU A 215 -8.25 23.48 32.30
N ARG A 216 -9.28 24.32 32.18
CA ARG A 216 -9.86 25.01 33.35
C ARG A 216 -10.32 24.00 34.40
N ASP A 217 -9.81 24.12 35.62
CA ASP A 217 -10.02 23.11 36.68
C ASP A 217 -11.52 22.93 37.04
N PHE A 218 -12.26 24.03 37.07
CA PHE A 218 -13.71 24.01 37.33
C PHE A 218 -14.50 23.26 36.24
N LEU A 219 -14.06 23.31 34.97
CA LEU A 219 -14.70 22.59 33.88
C LEU A 219 -14.53 21.08 34.08
N VAL A 220 -13.31 20.65 34.42
CA VAL A 220 -13.01 19.23 34.66
C VAL A 220 -13.84 18.70 35.82
N ASP A 221 -13.98 19.46 36.92
CA ASP A 221 -14.84 19.09 38.04
C ASP A 221 -16.31 18.95 37.65
N LEU A 222 -16.82 19.91 36.89
CA LEU A 222 -18.21 19.93 36.47
C LEU A 222 -18.52 18.74 35.54
N VAL A 223 -17.63 18.46 34.58
CA VAL A 223 -17.75 17.31 33.67
C VAL A 223 -17.67 15.99 34.43
N ILE A 224 -16.74 15.84 35.38
CA ILE A 224 -16.68 14.63 36.24
C ILE A 224 -17.96 14.49 37.06
N GLY A 225 -18.49 15.58 37.63
CA GLY A 225 -19.75 15.57 38.37
C GLY A 225 -20.92 15.12 37.50
N ARG A 226 -21.07 15.68 36.29
CA ARG A 226 -22.15 15.34 35.36
C ARG A 226 -22.06 13.91 34.85
N LEU A 227 -20.86 13.46 34.46
CA LEU A 227 -20.63 12.07 34.06
C LEU A 227 -20.89 11.07 35.18
N ARG A 228 -20.81 11.48 36.44
CA ARG A 228 -21.13 10.62 37.58
C ARG A 228 -22.61 10.60 37.94
N SER A 229 -23.30 11.72 37.83
CA SER A 229 -24.69 11.86 38.26
C SER A 229 -25.70 11.51 37.16
N ASP A 230 -25.50 12.00 35.95
CA ASP A 230 -26.48 11.93 34.86
C ASP A 230 -26.18 10.76 33.90
N GLU A 231 -27.19 10.26 33.18
CA GLU A 231 -27.00 9.36 32.04
C GLU A 231 -27.07 10.17 30.75
N ILE A 232 -25.93 10.63 30.24
CA ILE A 232 -25.90 11.71 29.24
C ILE A 232 -26.41 11.30 27.86
N TYR A 233 -26.47 10.00 27.55
CA TYR A 233 -26.96 9.47 26.27
C TYR A 233 -28.29 8.73 26.36
N ASN A 234 -28.86 8.55 27.56
CA ASN A 234 -30.13 7.83 27.79
C ASN A 234 -30.23 6.46 27.07
N GLN A 235 -29.11 5.72 26.96
CA GLN A 235 -29.05 4.44 26.26
C GLN A 235 -29.75 3.31 27.01
N THR A 236 -30.06 3.46 28.29
CA THR A 236 -30.87 2.50 29.07
C THR A 236 -32.22 2.20 28.42
N LEU A 237 -32.78 3.13 27.62
CA LEU A 237 -33.98 2.87 26.82
C LEU A 237 -33.80 1.74 25.79
N ALA A 238 -32.61 1.65 25.18
CA ALA A 238 -32.25 0.59 24.25
C ALA A 238 -31.88 -0.73 24.98
N PHE A 239 -31.53 -0.64 26.27
CA PHE A 239 -31.10 -1.74 27.14
C PHE A 239 -32.00 -1.89 28.38
N PRO A 240 -33.24 -2.41 28.23
CA PRO A 240 -34.23 -2.43 29.31
C PRO A 240 -33.93 -3.41 30.45
N HIS A 241 -33.02 -4.37 30.25
CA HIS A 241 -32.67 -5.34 31.28
C HIS A 241 -31.57 -4.79 32.20
N PRO A 242 -31.72 -4.84 33.54
CA PRO A 242 -30.71 -4.32 34.48
C PRO A 242 -29.32 -4.92 34.32
N GLU A 243 -29.23 -6.18 33.86
CA GLU A 243 -27.96 -6.85 33.58
C GLU A 243 -27.17 -6.21 32.43
N HIS A 244 -27.81 -5.39 31.59
CA HIS A 244 -27.19 -4.76 30.43
C HIS A 244 -26.64 -3.36 30.75
N ARG A 245 -26.79 -2.91 32.01
CA ARG A 245 -26.42 -1.57 32.45
C ARG A 245 -24.97 -1.24 32.10
N SER A 246 -24.03 -2.14 32.37
CA SER A 246 -22.61 -1.91 32.15
C SER A 246 -22.25 -1.70 30.68
N THR A 247 -22.99 -2.34 29.75
CA THR A 247 -22.91 -2.09 28.31
C THR A 247 -23.58 -0.76 27.93
N ALA A 248 -24.77 -0.47 28.49
CA ALA A 248 -25.53 0.75 28.19
C ALA A 248 -24.78 2.04 28.56
N VAL A 249 -23.94 2.01 29.61
CA VAL A 249 -23.15 3.17 30.05
C VAL A 249 -21.68 3.11 29.60
N ALA A 250 -21.30 2.17 28.72
CA ALA A 250 -19.90 1.90 28.38
C ALA A 250 -19.17 3.12 27.79
N THR A 251 -19.81 3.85 26.87
CA THR A 251 -19.24 5.07 26.26
C THR A 251 -19.03 6.17 27.29
N GLN A 252 -19.99 6.34 28.21
CA GLN A 252 -19.88 7.30 29.29
C GLN A 252 -18.76 6.92 30.28
N ALA A 253 -18.65 5.63 30.58
CA ALA A 253 -17.62 5.07 31.45
C ALA A 253 -16.20 5.28 30.87
N SER A 254 -16.03 5.06 29.56
CA SER A 254 -14.73 5.25 28.90
C SER A 254 -14.31 6.72 28.88
N MET A 255 -15.24 7.64 28.62
CA MET A 255 -14.99 9.08 28.73
C MET A 255 -14.54 9.47 30.13
N LEU A 256 -15.25 9.01 31.17
CA LEU A 256 -14.92 9.30 32.55
C LEU A 256 -13.51 8.82 32.92
N VAL A 257 -13.11 7.63 32.48
CA VAL A 257 -11.75 7.09 32.75
C VAL A 257 -10.65 7.97 32.16
N ILE A 258 -10.85 8.49 30.95
CA ILE A 258 -9.89 9.42 30.32
C ILE A 258 -9.89 10.76 31.07
N ILE A 259 -11.06 11.31 31.38
CA ILE A 259 -11.19 12.63 32.01
C ILE A 259 -10.60 12.63 33.43
N LEU A 260 -10.72 11.53 34.17
CA LEU A 260 -10.09 11.38 35.49
C LEU A 260 -8.56 11.53 35.44
N SER A 261 -7.92 11.34 34.29
CA SER A 261 -6.47 11.55 34.12
C SER A 261 -6.07 13.03 34.19
N PHE A 262 -6.99 13.96 33.91
CA PHE A 262 -6.78 15.40 34.14
C PHE A 262 -6.86 15.76 35.64
N LYS A 263 -7.53 14.93 36.46
CA LYS A 263 -7.73 15.17 37.90
C LYS A 263 -7.35 13.96 38.75
N SER A 264 -6.07 13.62 38.75
CA SER A 264 -5.54 12.43 39.43
C SER A 264 -5.68 12.44 40.96
N THR A 265 -5.96 13.60 41.56
CA THR A 265 -6.29 13.69 42.99
C THR A 265 -7.49 12.81 43.35
N VAL A 266 -8.51 12.74 42.48
CA VAL A 266 -9.69 11.88 42.65
C VAL A 266 -9.26 10.40 42.74
N LEU A 267 -8.37 9.99 41.83
CA LEU A 267 -7.87 8.62 41.72
C LEU A 267 -6.99 8.20 42.92
N HIS A 268 -6.26 9.13 43.53
CA HIS A 268 -5.39 8.86 44.68
C HIS A 268 -6.10 8.93 46.04
N THR A 269 -6.91 9.96 46.28
CA THR A 269 -7.36 10.31 47.65
C THR A 269 -8.86 10.16 47.88
N GLN A 270 -9.70 10.29 46.85
CA GLN A 270 -11.16 10.34 47.01
C GLN A 270 -11.81 8.96 46.93
N THR A 271 -11.70 8.18 48.02
CA THR A 271 -12.19 6.79 48.09
C THR A 271 -13.69 6.63 47.89
N ALA A 272 -14.51 7.54 48.45
CA ALA A 272 -15.97 7.48 48.32
C ALA A 272 -16.42 7.68 46.85
N ILE A 273 -15.82 8.66 46.18
CA ILE A 273 -16.10 8.98 44.78
C ILE A 273 -15.67 7.83 43.87
N MET A 274 -14.47 7.26 44.08
CA MET A 274 -14.03 6.12 43.27
C MET A 274 -14.88 4.87 43.49
N ARG A 275 -15.40 4.64 44.71
CA ARG A 275 -16.33 3.53 44.97
C ARG A 275 -17.63 3.69 44.18
N GLU A 276 -18.23 4.88 44.24
CA GLU A 276 -19.45 5.18 43.47
C GLU A 276 -19.23 4.99 41.96
N ILE A 277 -18.10 5.43 41.42
CA ILE A 277 -17.73 5.26 40.00
C ILE A 277 -17.64 3.77 39.66
N VAL A 278 -16.93 2.97 40.46
CA VAL A 278 -16.77 1.53 40.21
C VAL A 278 -18.10 0.79 40.31
N ASP A 279 -18.89 1.05 41.35
CA ASP A 279 -20.19 0.40 41.55
C ASP A 279 -21.20 0.75 40.44
N ARG A 280 -21.11 1.97 39.87
CA ARG A 280 -21.98 2.43 38.78
C ARG A 280 -21.56 1.90 37.42
N PHE A 281 -20.27 1.96 37.08
CA PHE A 281 -19.77 1.73 35.72
C PHE A 281 -18.99 0.43 35.54
N PHE A 282 -18.37 -0.10 36.59
CA PHE A 282 -17.45 -1.24 36.53
C PHE A 282 -17.79 -2.37 37.52
N PRO A 283 -19.07 -2.79 37.67
CA PRO A 283 -19.44 -3.89 38.57
C PRO A 283 -18.99 -5.26 38.04
N ASP A 284 -18.93 -5.41 36.71
CA ASP A 284 -18.61 -6.64 35.97
C ASP A 284 -17.63 -6.42 34.80
N ASN A 285 -17.30 -5.15 34.50
CA ASN A 285 -16.43 -4.74 33.40
C ASN A 285 -15.18 -4.01 33.92
N TRP A 286 -13.98 -4.50 33.60
CA TRP A 286 -12.72 -3.80 33.92
C TRP A 286 -11.76 -3.69 32.73
N VAL A 287 -12.16 -4.20 31.58
CA VAL A 287 -11.48 -4.00 30.30
C VAL A 287 -12.40 -3.17 29.42
N ILE A 288 -11.91 -2.04 28.92
CA ILE A 288 -12.73 -1.06 28.20
C ILE A 288 -12.06 -0.63 26.90
N SER A 289 -12.86 -0.14 25.96
CA SER A 289 -12.39 0.52 24.74
C SER A 289 -12.48 2.03 24.91
N ILE A 290 -11.34 2.72 24.82
CA ILE A 290 -11.30 4.18 25.02
C ILE A 290 -11.57 4.97 23.75
N TYR A 291 -11.29 4.43 22.57
CA TYR A 291 -11.60 5.05 21.27
C TYR A 291 -11.37 4.03 20.15
N MET A 292 -12.36 3.78 19.28
CA MET A 292 -12.27 2.90 18.09
C MET A 292 -11.43 1.64 18.34
N GLY A 293 -11.81 0.82 19.32
CA GLY A 293 -11.13 -0.44 19.63
C GLY A 293 -9.77 -0.31 20.34
N THR A 294 -9.37 0.86 20.82
CA THR A 294 -8.18 1.03 21.66
C THR A 294 -8.49 0.50 23.06
N VAL A 295 -8.07 -0.74 23.35
CA VAL A 295 -8.42 -1.44 24.59
C VAL A 295 -7.42 -1.11 25.70
N ILE A 296 -7.94 -0.82 26.90
CA ILE A 296 -7.14 -0.72 28.13
C ILE A 296 -7.73 -1.60 29.23
N SER A 297 -6.87 -2.08 30.13
CA SER A 297 -7.32 -2.74 31.36
C SER A 297 -7.22 -1.77 32.53
N LEU A 298 -8.31 -1.58 33.26
CA LEU A 298 -8.34 -0.73 34.47
C LEU A 298 -7.47 -1.31 35.59
N CYS A 299 -7.23 -2.63 35.60
CA CYS A 299 -6.33 -3.29 36.54
C CYS A 299 -4.89 -2.74 36.43
N ASP A 300 -4.41 -2.53 35.20
CA ASP A 300 -3.10 -1.95 34.91
C ASP A 300 -3.16 -0.41 34.98
N TRP A 301 -4.13 0.19 34.31
CA TRP A 301 -4.28 1.65 34.21
C TRP A 301 -4.38 2.34 35.58
N TRP A 302 -5.11 1.73 36.52
CA TRP A 302 -5.28 2.25 37.89
C TRP A 302 -4.33 1.67 38.93
N SER A 303 -3.34 0.84 38.54
CA SER A 303 -2.34 0.27 39.44
C SER A 303 -1.67 1.27 40.41
N PRO A 304 -1.23 2.48 39.99
CA PRO A 304 -0.58 3.44 40.89
C PRO A 304 -1.55 4.22 41.78
N TYR A 305 -2.85 4.20 41.47
CA TYR A 305 -3.85 5.04 42.12
C TYR A 305 -4.54 4.31 43.28
N LYS A 306 -4.20 4.69 44.52
CA LYS A 306 -4.66 3.98 45.72
C LYS A 306 -6.19 3.88 45.83
N ALA A 307 -6.91 5.00 45.74
CA ALA A 307 -8.37 5.00 45.88
C ALA A 307 -9.07 4.22 44.76
N ALA A 308 -8.64 4.41 43.51
CA ALA A 308 -9.17 3.69 42.34
C ALA A 308 -8.91 2.17 42.42
N ARG A 309 -7.67 1.77 42.75
CA ARG A 309 -7.29 0.36 42.91
C ARG A 309 -8.08 -0.32 44.03
N THR A 310 -8.26 0.35 45.16
CA THR A 310 -9.04 -0.20 46.28
C THR A 310 -10.50 -0.37 45.90
N ALA A 311 -11.11 0.58 45.17
CA ALA A 311 -12.48 0.47 44.71
C ALA A 311 -12.66 -0.70 43.72
N LEU A 312 -11.73 -0.89 42.78
CA LEU A 312 -11.80 -1.93 41.74
C LEU A 312 -11.54 -3.35 42.26
N ASN A 313 -10.89 -3.51 43.42
CA ASN A 313 -10.50 -4.83 43.93
C ASN A 313 -11.69 -5.79 44.13
N ASN A 314 -12.86 -5.29 44.52
CA ASN A 314 -14.06 -6.10 44.70
C ASN A 314 -14.52 -6.73 43.38
N THR A 315 -14.50 -5.95 42.29
CA THR A 315 -14.80 -6.44 40.95
C THR A 315 -13.82 -7.52 40.51
N LEU A 316 -12.53 -7.34 40.84
CA LEU A 316 -11.42 -8.22 40.45
C LEU A 316 -11.24 -9.45 41.35
N GLU A 317 -12.14 -9.72 42.29
CA GLU A 317 -12.07 -10.94 43.10
C GLU A 317 -12.25 -12.19 42.24
N ASN A 318 -11.43 -13.22 42.48
CA ASN A 318 -11.42 -14.43 41.66
C ASN A 318 -12.79 -15.13 41.63
N SER A 319 -13.55 -15.11 42.72
CA SER A 319 -14.91 -15.67 42.80
C SER A 319 -15.88 -14.94 41.86
N ASN A 320 -15.84 -13.60 41.87
CA ASN A 320 -16.68 -12.75 41.01
C ASN A 320 -16.32 -12.94 39.53
N VAL A 321 -15.03 -12.85 39.20
CA VAL A 321 -14.51 -13.03 37.83
C VAL A 321 -14.90 -14.40 37.28
N LYS A 322 -14.78 -15.47 38.10
CA LYS A 322 -15.22 -16.82 37.72
C LYS A 322 -16.72 -16.87 37.42
N GLY A 323 -17.55 -16.35 38.33
CA GLY A 323 -19.00 -16.35 38.16
C GLY A 323 -19.46 -15.61 36.90
N ILE A 324 -18.88 -14.42 36.65
CA ILE A 324 -19.19 -13.62 35.46
C ILE A 324 -18.71 -14.32 34.18
N ALA A 325 -17.47 -14.83 34.16
CA ALA A 325 -16.93 -15.53 32.99
C ALA A 325 -17.74 -16.78 32.63
N GLN A 326 -18.15 -17.59 33.61
CA GLN A 326 -19.01 -18.76 33.40
C GLN A 326 -20.38 -18.33 32.85
N LYS A 327 -20.99 -17.27 33.41
CA LYS A 327 -22.27 -16.74 32.96
C LYS A 327 -22.23 -16.37 31.47
N TYR A 328 -21.23 -15.59 31.04
CA TYR A 328 -21.10 -15.20 29.64
C TYR A 328 -20.72 -16.37 28.72
N GLY A 329 -19.91 -17.32 29.21
CA GLY A 329 -19.60 -18.55 28.46
C GLY A 329 -20.85 -19.39 28.15
N VAL A 330 -21.72 -19.60 29.15
CA VAL A 330 -23.00 -20.32 28.97
C VAL A 330 -23.95 -19.55 28.05
N LYS A 331 -24.04 -18.21 28.20
CA LYS A 331 -24.83 -17.37 27.28
C LYS A 331 -24.33 -17.50 25.84
N MET A 332 -23.00 -17.49 25.62
CA MET A 332 -22.41 -17.61 24.28
C MET A 332 -22.81 -18.94 23.60
N ASP A 333 -22.71 -20.07 24.29
CA ASP A 333 -23.10 -21.37 23.73
C ASP A 333 -24.62 -21.43 23.44
N LYS A 334 -25.46 -20.92 24.35
CA LYS A 334 -26.92 -20.85 24.15
C LYS A 334 -27.32 -19.97 22.97
N LEU A 335 -26.78 -18.75 22.89
CA LEU A 335 -27.08 -17.81 21.82
C LEU A 335 -26.58 -18.32 20.47
N THR A 336 -25.46 -19.05 20.44
CA THR A 336 -25.00 -19.69 19.19
C THR A 336 -26.05 -20.65 18.65
N GLN A 337 -26.66 -21.49 19.50
CA GLN A 337 -27.74 -22.41 19.11
C GLN A 337 -28.98 -21.66 18.62
N GLU A 338 -29.45 -20.66 19.38
CA GLU A 338 -30.63 -19.86 18.98
C GLU A 338 -30.41 -19.13 17.65
N THR A 339 -29.22 -18.58 17.41
CA THR A 339 -28.89 -17.93 16.13
C THR A 339 -28.80 -18.90 14.96
N ASP A 340 -28.32 -20.13 15.19
CA ASP A 340 -28.26 -21.15 14.15
C ASP A 340 -29.67 -21.66 13.77
N GLU A 341 -30.58 -21.81 14.74
CA GLU A 341 -31.98 -22.17 14.50
C GLU A 341 -32.71 -21.14 13.63
N VAL A 342 -32.52 -19.84 13.92
CA VAL A 342 -33.09 -18.75 13.12
C VAL A 342 -32.54 -18.75 11.69
N GLN A 343 -31.24 -19.04 11.52
CA GLN A 343 -30.63 -19.13 10.19
C GLN A 343 -31.12 -20.35 9.39
N LEU A 344 -31.38 -21.48 10.05
CA LEU A 344 -31.90 -22.69 9.42
C LEU A 344 -33.34 -22.51 8.91
N ALA A 345 -34.15 -21.68 9.57
CA ALA A 345 -35.52 -21.38 9.16
C ALA A 345 -35.59 -20.64 7.80
N GLY A 346 -34.51 -19.97 7.37
CA GLY A 346 -34.36 -19.36 6.05
C GLY A 346 -35.16 -18.07 5.82
N THR A 347 -36.33 -17.92 6.45
CA THR A 347 -37.15 -16.70 6.42
C THR A 347 -37.48 -16.25 7.84
N LEU A 348 -37.29 -14.96 8.11
CA LEU A 348 -37.65 -14.38 9.40
C LEU A 348 -39.16 -14.11 9.46
N ASP A 349 -39.81 -14.53 10.55
CA ASP A 349 -41.23 -14.30 10.79
C ASP A 349 -41.48 -12.85 11.26
N GLU A 350 -42.27 -12.09 10.50
CA GLU A 350 -42.68 -10.72 10.85
C GLU A 350 -43.42 -10.67 12.19
N ASN A 351 -44.12 -11.75 12.57
CA ASN A 351 -44.83 -11.83 13.84
C ASN A 351 -43.91 -12.01 15.05
N ALA A 352 -42.67 -12.44 14.82
CA ALA A 352 -41.64 -12.66 15.85
C ALA A 352 -40.68 -11.46 16.00
N THR A 353 -41.01 -10.29 15.46
CA THR A 353 -40.12 -9.11 15.48
C THR A 353 -39.60 -8.76 16.89
N GLY A 354 -40.45 -8.86 17.92
CA GLY A 354 -40.05 -8.56 19.30
C GLY A 354 -39.02 -9.53 19.89
N SER A 355 -39.13 -10.83 19.60
CA SER A 355 -38.15 -11.83 20.06
C SER A 355 -36.84 -11.74 19.28
N LEU A 356 -36.88 -11.42 17.98
CA LEU A 356 -35.69 -11.20 17.17
C LEU A 356 -34.87 -9.99 17.64
N VAL A 357 -35.53 -8.86 17.94
CA VAL A 357 -34.85 -7.67 18.50
C VAL A 357 -34.21 -8.00 19.86
N LYS A 358 -34.89 -8.80 20.70
CA LYS A 358 -34.32 -9.27 21.97
C LYS A 358 -33.09 -10.16 21.75
N LEU A 359 -33.14 -11.10 20.81
CA LEU A 359 -32.03 -11.98 20.48
C LEU A 359 -30.80 -11.18 20.02
N VAL A 360 -30.99 -10.23 19.09
CA VAL A 360 -29.92 -9.33 18.61
C VAL A 360 -29.28 -8.57 19.79
N ARG A 361 -30.10 -8.09 20.72
CA ARG A 361 -29.61 -7.39 21.92
C ARG A 361 -28.77 -8.28 22.83
N GLU A 362 -29.26 -9.47 23.18
CA GLU A 362 -28.51 -10.41 24.03
C GLU A 362 -27.19 -10.84 23.38
N CYS A 363 -27.18 -11.03 22.06
CA CYS A 363 -25.97 -11.35 21.29
C CYS A 363 -24.94 -10.23 21.37
N ASN A 364 -25.33 -8.97 21.11
CA ASN A 364 -24.40 -7.83 21.17
C ASN A 364 -23.87 -7.58 22.58
N VAL A 365 -24.71 -7.66 23.61
CA VAL A 365 -24.27 -7.50 25.00
C VAL A 365 -23.26 -8.59 25.38
N THR A 366 -23.53 -9.84 24.99
CA THR A 366 -22.62 -10.97 25.25
C THR A 366 -21.30 -10.82 24.50
N LEU A 367 -21.35 -10.45 23.22
CA LEU A 367 -20.17 -10.20 22.40
C LEU A 367 -19.36 -9.02 22.91
N HIS A 368 -20.00 -7.94 23.34
CA HIS A 368 -19.34 -6.77 23.92
C HIS A 368 -18.48 -7.17 25.12
N TRP A 369 -19.06 -7.91 26.07
CA TRP A 369 -18.35 -8.36 27.25
C TRP A 369 -17.20 -9.32 26.90
N ILE A 370 -17.48 -10.38 26.14
CA ILE A 370 -16.50 -11.45 25.85
C ILE A 370 -15.33 -10.92 25.02
N LEU A 371 -15.60 -10.12 23.98
CA LEU A 371 -14.54 -9.59 23.11
C LEU A 371 -13.59 -8.69 23.89
N LEU A 372 -14.10 -7.80 24.74
CA LEU A 372 -13.24 -6.93 25.55
C LEU A 372 -12.42 -7.72 26.57
N HIS A 373 -13.03 -8.63 27.33
CA HIS A 373 -12.35 -9.33 28.42
C HIS A 373 -11.41 -10.46 27.97
N THR A 374 -11.48 -10.87 26.69
CA THR A 374 -10.54 -11.82 26.08
C THR A 374 -9.49 -11.15 25.19
N ALA A 375 -9.69 -9.89 24.81
CA ALA A 375 -8.75 -9.12 24.01
C ALA A 375 -7.40 -8.91 24.72
N MET A 376 -6.36 -8.67 23.92
CA MET A 376 -5.11 -8.11 24.40
C MET A 376 -5.25 -6.59 24.49
N PRO A 377 -4.91 -5.95 25.63
CA PRO A 377 -4.94 -4.50 25.74
C PRO A 377 -4.03 -3.84 24.70
N THR A 378 -4.56 -2.87 23.96
CA THR A 378 -3.83 -2.11 22.95
C THR A 378 -2.72 -1.26 23.59
N ILE A 379 -3.04 -0.58 24.69
CA ILE A 379 -2.10 0.18 25.51
C ILE A 379 -1.83 -0.64 26.78
N THR A 380 -0.60 -1.14 26.92
CA THR A 380 -0.13 -1.84 28.11
C THR A 380 0.95 -1.00 28.76
N LEU A 381 0.72 -0.56 30.00
CA LEU A 381 1.67 0.26 30.75
C LEU A 381 2.62 -0.60 31.57
N GLU A 382 2.11 -1.68 32.17
CA GLU A 382 2.89 -2.65 32.94
C GLU A 382 2.48 -4.08 32.58
N ASP A 383 3.45 -4.95 32.23
CA ASP A 383 3.19 -6.39 32.06
C ASP A 383 3.01 -7.07 33.44
N SER A 384 1.85 -6.83 34.05
CA SER A 384 1.54 -7.40 35.36
C SER A 384 1.13 -8.88 35.24
N LYS A 385 1.72 -9.71 36.11
CA LYS A 385 1.31 -11.13 36.27
C LYS A 385 -0.19 -11.24 36.58
N ARG A 386 -0.72 -10.29 37.37
CA ARG A 386 -2.15 -10.23 37.75
C ARG A 386 -3.06 -10.11 36.54
N LEU A 387 -2.75 -9.22 35.59
CA LEU A 387 -3.53 -9.05 34.35
C LEU A 387 -3.57 -10.34 33.52
N ARG A 388 -2.42 -10.98 33.32
CA ARG A 388 -2.33 -12.26 32.59
C ARG A 388 -3.14 -13.36 33.27
N THR A 389 -3.06 -13.47 34.59
CA THR A 389 -3.82 -14.45 35.37
C THR A 389 -5.33 -14.20 35.28
N LEU A 390 -5.79 -12.95 35.38
CA LEU A 390 -7.21 -12.61 35.25
C LEU A 390 -7.75 -12.93 33.85
N ARG A 391 -7.00 -12.59 32.80
CA ARG A 391 -7.39 -12.93 31.42
C ARG A 391 -7.43 -14.44 31.20
N GLN A 392 -6.43 -15.18 31.67
CA GLN A 392 -6.42 -16.64 31.61
C GLN A 392 -7.61 -17.26 32.35
N LEU A 393 -7.95 -16.69 33.51
CA LEU A 393 -9.11 -17.11 34.29
C LEU A 393 -10.41 -16.90 33.51
N VAL A 394 -10.60 -15.73 32.89
CA VAL A 394 -11.76 -15.46 32.02
C VAL A 394 -11.84 -16.47 30.88
N VAL A 395 -10.74 -16.67 30.13
CA VAL A 395 -10.70 -17.60 28.99
C VAL A 395 -11.03 -19.03 29.39
N MET A 396 -10.49 -19.50 30.51
CA MET A 396 -10.71 -20.86 31.02
C MET A 396 -12.16 -21.07 31.46
N GLU A 397 -12.69 -20.16 32.28
CA GLU A 397 -14.00 -20.31 32.92
C GLU A 397 -15.15 -20.05 31.94
N SER A 398 -14.97 -19.17 30.95
CA SER A 398 -15.94 -18.96 29.88
C SER A 398 -15.84 -20.02 28.77
N LYS A 399 -14.88 -20.96 28.86
CA LYS A 399 -14.55 -21.95 27.80
C LYS A 399 -14.37 -21.28 26.43
N TYR A 400 -13.74 -20.11 26.42
CA TYR A 400 -13.60 -19.29 25.23
C TYR A 400 -12.68 -19.98 24.21
N THR A 401 -13.14 -20.02 22.97
CA THR A 401 -12.30 -20.29 21.81
C THR A 401 -12.59 -19.26 20.73
N THR A 402 -11.55 -18.82 20.02
CA THR A 402 -11.67 -17.83 18.95
C THR A 402 -12.68 -18.26 17.89
N VAL A 403 -12.71 -19.56 17.55
CA VAL A 403 -13.65 -20.15 16.58
C VAL A 403 -15.11 -20.05 17.04
N LYS A 404 -15.41 -20.37 18.31
CA LYS A 404 -16.78 -20.26 18.85
C LYS A 404 -17.26 -18.82 18.87
N CYS A 405 -16.40 -17.90 19.33
CA CYS A 405 -16.72 -16.48 19.36
C CYS A 405 -16.93 -15.92 17.95
N LEU A 406 -16.08 -16.30 16.99
CA LEU A 406 -16.24 -15.92 15.58
C LEU A 406 -17.56 -16.44 15.01
N ARG A 407 -17.95 -17.69 15.29
CA ARG A 407 -19.23 -18.25 14.85
C ARG A 407 -20.41 -17.41 15.34
N LEU A 408 -20.45 -17.11 16.64
CA LEU A 408 -21.50 -16.25 17.21
C LEU A 408 -21.48 -14.86 16.57
N LEU A 409 -20.30 -14.25 16.40
CA LEU A 409 -20.14 -12.92 15.79
C LEU A 409 -20.67 -12.88 14.35
N LEU A 410 -20.29 -13.86 13.51
CA LEU A 410 -20.76 -13.97 12.13
C LEU A 410 -22.26 -14.20 12.08
N SER A 411 -22.79 -15.09 12.93
CA SER A 411 -24.22 -15.35 12.96
C SER A 411 -25.03 -14.15 13.45
N THR A 412 -24.50 -13.43 14.43
CA THR A 412 -25.10 -12.20 14.95
C THR A 412 -25.12 -11.10 13.89
N ALA A 413 -24.01 -10.86 13.19
CA ALA A 413 -23.94 -9.84 12.14
C ALA A 413 -24.92 -10.12 11.00
N GLN A 414 -25.09 -11.40 10.62
CA GLN A 414 -26.08 -11.81 9.61
C GLN A 414 -27.51 -11.51 10.06
N ILE A 415 -27.89 -11.97 11.26
CA ILE A 415 -29.24 -11.75 11.80
C ILE A 415 -29.52 -10.26 12.00
N GLU A 416 -28.54 -9.48 12.46
CA GLU A 416 -28.67 -8.02 12.56
C GLU A 416 -29.02 -7.38 11.22
N GLN A 417 -28.32 -7.75 10.17
CA GLN A 417 -28.57 -7.22 8.83
C GLN A 417 -29.98 -7.59 8.36
N ASP A 418 -30.39 -8.84 8.54
CA ASP A 418 -31.67 -9.35 8.09
C ASP A 418 -32.84 -8.72 8.89
N VAL A 419 -32.69 -8.59 10.22
CA VAL A 419 -33.68 -7.93 11.10
C VAL A 419 -33.79 -6.44 10.79
N LYS A 420 -32.67 -5.74 10.59
CA LYS A 420 -32.70 -4.31 10.22
C LYS A 420 -33.36 -4.11 8.85
N GLN A 421 -33.10 -4.99 7.89
CA GLN A 421 -33.70 -4.91 6.56
C GLN A 421 -35.21 -5.16 6.64
N MET A 422 -35.63 -6.23 7.30
CA MET A 422 -37.06 -6.53 7.52
C MET A 422 -37.77 -5.35 8.20
N TYR A 423 -37.19 -4.77 9.25
CA TYR A 423 -37.82 -3.66 9.97
C TYR A 423 -37.91 -2.38 9.11
N LYS A 424 -36.93 -2.13 8.23
CA LYS A 424 -37.02 -1.04 7.23
C LYS A 424 -38.15 -1.26 6.25
N ASP A 425 -38.29 -2.47 5.74
CA ASP A 425 -39.36 -2.82 4.79
C ASP A 425 -40.75 -2.71 5.44
N LEU A 426 -40.85 -3.13 6.71
CA LEU A 426 -42.04 -2.97 7.54
C LEU A 426 -42.39 -1.49 7.80
N LEU A 427 -41.40 -0.63 8.04
CA LEU A 427 -41.62 0.82 8.22
C LEU A 427 -42.11 1.47 6.91
N LEU A 428 -41.49 1.15 5.76
CA LEU A 428 -41.90 1.68 4.45
C LEU A 428 -43.30 1.22 4.04
N GLY A 429 -43.66 -0.04 4.34
CA GLY A 429 -44.97 -0.61 4.03
C GLY A 429 -46.06 -0.34 5.08
N LYS A 430 -45.73 0.31 6.21
CA LYS A 430 -46.58 0.43 7.40
C LYS A 430 -47.96 0.99 7.11
N GLU A 431 -48.02 2.12 6.41
CA GLU A 431 -49.28 2.82 6.10
C GLU A 431 -50.17 2.01 5.16
N ALA A 432 -49.60 1.51 4.06
CA ALA A 432 -50.33 0.73 3.06
C ALA A 432 -50.90 -0.58 3.64
N LYS A 433 -50.09 -1.30 4.44
CA LYS A 433 -50.53 -2.54 5.10
C LYS A 433 -51.64 -2.27 6.11
N TRP A 434 -51.50 -1.23 6.93
CA TRP A 434 -52.50 -0.87 7.93
C TRP A 434 -53.85 -0.47 7.31
N LEU A 435 -53.84 0.31 6.22
CA LEU A 435 -55.06 0.70 5.49
C LEU A 435 -55.73 -0.50 4.79
N LYS A 436 -54.93 -1.41 4.23
CA LYS A 436 -55.44 -2.65 3.62
C LYS A 436 -56.14 -3.53 4.66
N ASP A 437 -55.50 -3.76 5.80
CA ASP A 437 -56.06 -4.59 6.88
C ASP A 437 -57.33 -3.95 7.47
N LYS A 438 -57.36 -2.61 7.59
CA LYS A 438 -58.58 -1.87 7.95
C LYS A 438 -59.72 -2.12 6.97
N GLY A 439 -59.45 -2.02 5.66
CA GLY A 439 -60.44 -2.29 4.61
C GLY A 439 -61.01 -3.71 4.70
N ILE A 440 -60.15 -4.71 4.90
CA ILE A 440 -60.54 -6.12 5.06
C ILE A 440 -61.44 -6.31 6.30
N CYS A 441 -61.11 -5.68 7.43
CA CYS A 441 -61.95 -5.74 8.64
C CYS A 441 -63.34 -5.12 8.42
N VAL A 442 -63.40 -3.94 7.78
CA VAL A 442 -64.66 -3.26 7.46
C VAL A 442 -65.52 -4.13 6.54
N GLU A 443 -64.94 -4.70 5.48
CA GLU A 443 -65.63 -5.58 4.54
C GLU A 443 -66.18 -6.82 5.25
N ARG A 444 -65.34 -7.52 6.04
CA ARG A 444 -65.74 -8.75 6.76
C ARG A 444 -66.85 -8.54 7.78
N ILE A 445 -66.79 -7.47 8.57
CA ILE A 445 -67.84 -7.16 9.54
C ILE A 445 -69.13 -6.70 8.84
N THR A 446 -69.02 -5.96 7.73
CA THR A 446 -70.18 -5.56 6.93
C THR A 446 -70.87 -6.76 6.29
N ASP A 447 -70.08 -7.71 5.79
CA ASP A 447 -70.57 -8.98 5.24
C ASP A 447 -71.26 -9.84 6.30
N LEU A 448 -70.66 -9.92 7.49
CA LEU A 448 -71.24 -10.61 8.64
C LEU A 448 -72.53 -9.94 9.11
N ALA A 449 -72.61 -8.60 9.08
CA ALA A 449 -73.86 -7.89 9.31
C ALA A 449 -74.92 -8.29 8.26
N GLN A 450 -74.57 -8.27 6.96
CA GLN A 450 -75.50 -8.61 5.86
C GLN A 450 -76.06 -10.04 5.94
N ILE A 451 -75.30 -10.99 6.50
CA ILE A 451 -75.76 -12.36 6.78
C ILE A 451 -76.92 -12.33 7.80
N PHE A 452 -76.77 -11.62 8.92
CA PHE A 452 -77.85 -11.47 9.92
C PHE A 452 -79.02 -10.59 9.46
N GLY A 453 -78.80 -9.68 8.49
CA GLY A 453 -79.85 -8.90 7.82
C GLY A 453 -80.63 -9.68 6.75
N GLY A 454 -80.17 -10.88 6.38
CA GLY A 454 -80.83 -11.75 5.41
C GLY A 454 -80.64 -11.34 3.95
N ALA A 455 -79.63 -10.51 3.65
CA ALA A 455 -79.25 -10.13 2.28
C ALA A 455 -78.29 -11.14 1.64
N LYS A 456 -77.48 -11.83 2.45
CA LYS A 456 -76.62 -12.96 2.05
C LYS A 456 -77.11 -14.23 2.78
N PRO A 457 -77.64 -15.25 2.07
CA PRO A 457 -78.15 -16.46 2.71
C PRO A 457 -76.99 -17.34 3.19
N LEU A 458 -77.04 -17.77 4.45
CA LEU A 458 -76.17 -18.79 5.02
C LEU A 458 -77.04 -19.83 5.73
N ASP A 459 -76.81 -21.12 5.47
CA ASP A 459 -77.63 -22.19 6.03
C ASP A 459 -77.52 -22.26 7.55
N GLY A 460 -78.67 -22.35 8.23
CA GLY A 460 -78.74 -22.49 9.69
C GLY A 460 -78.66 -21.19 10.50
N ILE A 461 -78.86 -20.02 9.89
CA ILE A 461 -78.89 -18.72 10.58
C ILE A 461 -80.23 -18.01 10.38
N ASP A 462 -80.90 -17.69 11.49
CA ASP A 462 -82.11 -16.87 11.50
C ASP A 462 -81.78 -15.37 11.40
N LYS A 463 -82.67 -14.60 10.76
CA LYS A 463 -82.51 -13.14 10.67
C LYS A 463 -82.55 -12.51 12.07
N ASN A 464 -81.53 -11.72 12.40
CA ASN A 464 -81.43 -11.03 13.69
C ASN A 464 -81.13 -9.54 13.47
N GLN A 465 -82.17 -8.71 13.60
CA GLN A 465 -82.08 -7.26 13.36
C GLN A 465 -81.18 -6.52 14.37
N ASN A 466 -81.09 -7.03 15.60
CA ASN A 466 -80.25 -6.44 16.65
C ASN A 466 -78.76 -6.66 16.33
N LEU A 467 -78.39 -7.88 15.94
CA LEU A 467 -77.02 -8.18 15.51
C LEU A 467 -76.65 -7.47 14.22
N TYR A 468 -77.57 -7.37 13.24
CA TYR A 468 -77.36 -6.57 12.04
C TYR A 468 -76.96 -5.13 12.37
N THR A 469 -77.75 -4.47 13.23
CA THR A 469 -77.51 -3.08 13.61
C THR A 469 -76.20 -2.93 14.37
N TRP A 470 -75.90 -3.86 15.29
CA TRP A 470 -74.67 -3.86 16.07
C TRP A 470 -73.42 -4.04 15.19
N PHE A 471 -73.38 -5.04 14.30
CA PHE A 471 -72.24 -5.25 13.41
C PHE A 471 -72.05 -4.08 12.43
N MET A 472 -73.12 -3.43 11.97
CA MET A 472 -73.02 -2.21 11.15
C MET A 472 -72.41 -1.03 11.94
N GLU A 473 -72.71 -0.90 13.24
CA GLU A 473 -72.07 0.08 14.11
C GLU A 473 -70.59 -0.23 14.36
N ILE A 474 -70.25 -1.50 14.59
CA ILE A 474 -68.85 -1.95 14.72
C ILE A 474 -68.06 -1.70 13.42
N SER A 475 -68.65 -1.96 12.26
CA SER A 475 -68.03 -1.63 10.95
C SER A 475 -67.69 -0.14 10.85
N LYS A 476 -68.62 0.76 11.21
CA LYS A 476 -68.37 2.21 11.26
C LYS A 476 -67.29 2.59 12.27
N HIS A 477 -67.27 1.95 13.44
CA HIS A 477 -66.22 2.18 14.43
C HIS A 477 -64.84 1.76 13.89
N ILE A 478 -64.74 0.60 13.22
CA ILE A 478 -63.50 0.16 12.56
C ILE A 478 -63.10 1.14 11.45
N ASP A 479 -64.04 1.62 10.64
CA ASP A 479 -63.76 2.59 9.57
C ASP A 479 -63.34 3.97 10.11
N SER A 480 -63.72 4.32 11.33
CA SER A 480 -63.28 5.55 12.00
C SER A 480 -61.89 5.48 12.63
N LEU A 481 -61.28 4.28 12.72
CA LEU A 481 -59.98 4.09 13.35
C LEU A 481 -58.87 4.86 12.63
N LYS A 482 -57.96 5.43 13.42
CA LYS A 482 -56.65 5.96 13.00
C LYS A 482 -55.52 5.05 13.48
N GLN A 483 -54.33 5.22 12.89
CA GLN A 483 -53.16 4.38 13.20
C GLN A 483 -52.72 4.46 14.68
N GLU A 484 -53.00 5.58 15.36
CA GLU A 484 -52.70 5.82 16.77
C GLU A 484 -53.75 5.24 17.73
N ASP A 485 -54.90 4.77 17.23
CA ASP A 485 -56.05 4.33 18.03
C ASP A 485 -55.90 2.90 18.59
N GLY A 486 -54.70 2.50 19.03
CA GLY A 486 -54.43 1.15 19.53
C GLY A 486 -55.35 0.72 20.67
N ARG A 487 -55.73 1.64 21.57
CA ARG A 487 -56.70 1.36 22.66
C ARG A 487 -58.10 1.06 22.17
N LYS A 488 -58.56 1.73 21.10
CA LYS A 488 -59.89 1.47 20.51
C LYS A 488 -59.91 0.13 19.80
N ILE A 489 -58.82 -0.27 19.16
CA ILE A 489 -58.68 -1.60 18.55
C ILE A 489 -58.81 -2.70 19.61
N VAL A 490 -58.18 -2.54 20.78
CA VAL A 490 -58.31 -3.50 21.90
C VAL A 490 -59.75 -3.58 22.42
N GLN A 491 -60.45 -2.44 22.52
CA GLN A 491 -61.87 -2.43 22.92
C GLN A 491 -62.75 -3.14 21.90
N LEU A 492 -62.49 -2.98 20.60
CA LEU A 492 -63.21 -3.67 19.53
C LEU A 492 -62.95 -5.18 19.53
N LEU A 493 -61.70 -5.60 19.79
CA LEU A 493 -61.36 -7.02 19.97
C LEU A 493 -62.16 -7.65 21.11
N GLN A 494 -62.19 -6.98 22.26
CA GLN A 494 -62.94 -7.44 23.43
C GLN A 494 -64.46 -7.46 23.18
N ALA A 495 -64.99 -6.47 22.45
CA ALA A 495 -66.40 -6.43 22.07
C ALA A 495 -66.79 -7.58 21.14
N LEU A 496 -65.93 -7.92 20.16
CA LEU A 496 -66.16 -9.06 19.25
C LEU A 496 -66.10 -10.41 19.97
N GLU A 497 -65.19 -10.56 20.94
CA GLU A 497 -65.09 -11.76 21.77
C GLU A 497 -66.31 -11.93 22.68
N GLN A 498 -66.74 -10.85 23.33
CA GLN A 498 -67.95 -10.87 24.16
C GLN A 498 -69.19 -11.23 23.33
N VAL A 499 -69.37 -10.64 22.14
CA VAL A 499 -70.53 -10.97 21.29
C VAL A 499 -70.50 -12.42 20.80
N GLN A 500 -69.32 -12.98 20.56
CA GLN A 500 -69.17 -14.40 20.23
C GLN A 500 -69.67 -15.30 21.37
N GLU A 501 -69.28 -15.02 22.61
CA GLU A 501 -69.66 -15.78 23.81
C GLU A 501 -71.14 -15.57 24.21
N PHE A 502 -71.61 -14.32 24.30
CA PHE A 502 -72.97 -14.00 24.78
C PHE A 502 -74.08 -14.49 23.86
N HIS A 503 -73.86 -14.48 22.55
CA HIS A 503 -74.85 -14.92 21.56
C HIS A 503 -74.64 -16.37 21.09
N GLN A 504 -73.73 -17.13 21.73
CA GLN A 504 -73.40 -18.51 21.39
C GLN A 504 -73.07 -18.70 19.90
N LEU A 505 -72.42 -17.70 19.28
CA LEU A 505 -72.08 -17.70 17.85
C LEU A 505 -71.00 -18.75 17.52
N GLU A 506 -70.35 -19.30 18.55
CA GLU A 506 -69.45 -20.46 18.49
C GLU A 506 -70.12 -21.71 17.90
N ASN A 507 -71.44 -21.83 18.06
CA ASN A 507 -72.20 -22.97 17.55
C ASN A 507 -72.23 -23.03 16.01
N ASN A 508 -71.94 -21.93 15.32
CA ASN A 508 -71.80 -21.89 13.86
C ASN A 508 -70.33 -21.72 13.47
N LEU A 509 -69.75 -22.79 12.93
CA LEU A 509 -68.34 -22.84 12.53
C LEU A 509 -67.96 -21.69 11.57
N HIS A 510 -68.84 -21.33 10.63
CA HIS A 510 -68.56 -20.28 9.65
C HIS A 510 -68.51 -18.89 10.30
N ILE A 511 -69.45 -18.57 11.19
CA ILE A 511 -69.47 -17.28 11.91
C ILE A 511 -68.28 -17.20 12.86
N SER A 512 -67.99 -18.28 13.57
CA SER A 512 -66.84 -18.39 14.47
C SER A 512 -65.52 -18.14 13.73
N GLN A 513 -65.34 -18.71 12.54
CA GLN A 513 -64.19 -18.46 11.69
C GLN A 513 -64.12 -16.99 11.21
N TYR A 514 -65.23 -16.40 10.78
CA TYR A 514 -65.26 -14.99 10.37
C TYR A 514 -64.84 -14.03 11.50
N LEU A 515 -65.30 -14.30 12.73
CA LEU A 515 -64.93 -13.53 13.91
C LEU A 515 -63.48 -13.77 14.31
N ALA A 516 -63.00 -15.01 14.24
CA ALA A 516 -61.59 -15.35 14.49
C ALA A 516 -60.66 -14.64 13.49
N ASP A 517 -60.94 -14.74 12.19
CA ASP A 517 -60.16 -14.11 11.13
C ASP A 517 -60.19 -12.57 11.23
N THR A 518 -61.32 -11.99 11.64
CA THR A 518 -61.43 -10.54 11.84
C THR A 518 -60.65 -10.08 13.07
N ARG A 519 -60.68 -10.84 14.17
CA ARG A 519 -59.85 -10.59 15.35
C ARG A 519 -58.36 -10.70 15.01
N GLU A 520 -57.97 -11.68 14.19
CA GLU A 520 -56.60 -11.83 13.72
C GLU A 520 -56.15 -10.62 12.87
N THR A 521 -56.98 -10.16 11.92
CA THR A 521 -56.68 -8.95 11.14
C THR A 521 -56.60 -7.69 12.02
N LEU A 522 -57.47 -7.54 13.02
CA LEU A 522 -57.38 -6.45 14.01
C LEU A 522 -56.10 -6.53 14.87
N HIS A 523 -55.67 -7.74 15.24
CA HIS A 523 -54.38 -7.95 15.90
C HIS A 523 -53.21 -7.56 14.99
N ASN A 524 -53.28 -7.86 13.69
CA ASN A 524 -52.27 -7.44 12.70
C ASN A 524 -52.25 -5.92 12.50
N MET A 525 -53.40 -5.25 12.52
CA MET A 525 -53.48 -3.80 12.53
C MET A 525 -52.81 -3.20 13.78
N LEU A 526 -53.01 -3.80 14.95
CA LEU A 526 -52.37 -3.37 16.20
C LEU A 526 -50.85 -3.56 16.18
N ARG A 527 -50.38 -4.70 15.67
CA ARG A 527 -48.94 -4.97 15.45
C ARG A 527 -48.32 -4.01 14.46
N THR A 528 -48.99 -3.76 13.34
CA THR A 528 -48.50 -2.81 12.32
C THR A 528 -48.47 -1.38 12.85
N GLY A 529 -49.45 -1.00 13.69
CA GLY A 529 -49.50 0.29 14.35
C GLY A 529 -48.35 0.53 15.34
N SER A 530 -47.88 -0.52 16.04
CA SER A 530 -46.83 -0.43 17.06
C SER A 530 -45.40 -0.36 16.52
N ILE A 531 -45.20 -0.55 15.21
CA ILE A 531 -43.90 -0.37 14.55
C ILE A 531 -43.51 1.12 14.65
N SER A 532 -42.37 1.42 15.28
CA SER A 532 -41.88 2.78 15.51
C SER A 532 -40.44 2.94 15.01
N GLU A 533 -40.09 4.13 14.55
CA GLU A 533 -38.71 4.51 14.24
C GLU A 533 -37.79 4.37 15.47
N ASP A 534 -38.33 4.53 16.69
CA ASP A 534 -37.58 4.37 17.94
C ASP A 534 -36.93 2.99 18.07
N ILE A 535 -37.58 1.93 17.56
CA ILE A 535 -37.02 0.57 17.60
C ILE A 535 -35.81 0.46 16.68
N MET A 536 -35.83 1.15 15.52
CA MET A 536 -34.68 1.21 14.62
C MET A 536 -33.52 1.98 15.26
N ILE A 537 -33.79 3.09 15.94
CA ILE A 537 -32.79 3.86 16.70
C ILE A 537 -32.17 2.95 17.79
N ASN A 538 -33.01 2.26 18.56
CA ASN A 538 -32.55 1.31 19.58
C ASN A 538 -31.71 0.18 19.00
N LEU A 539 -32.08 -0.37 17.83
CA LEU A 539 -31.29 -1.37 17.14
C LEU A 539 -29.92 -0.82 16.72
N ASN A 540 -29.84 0.41 16.22
CA ASN A 540 -28.56 1.03 15.86
C ASN A 540 -27.66 1.22 17.07
N ILE A 541 -28.20 1.67 18.21
CA ILE A 541 -27.44 1.77 19.47
C ILE A 541 -26.92 0.41 19.92
N VAL A 542 -27.77 -0.62 19.92
CA VAL A 542 -27.44 -1.97 20.39
C VAL A 542 -26.41 -2.68 19.50
N THR A 543 -26.39 -2.37 18.21
CA THR A 543 -25.54 -3.05 17.22
C THR A 543 -24.20 -2.35 16.99
N ASP A 544 -23.93 -1.24 17.68
CA ASP A 544 -22.65 -0.54 17.59
C ASP A 544 -21.48 -1.49 17.92
N CYS A 545 -20.45 -1.45 17.08
CA CYS A 545 -19.28 -2.31 17.16
C CYS A 545 -17.97 -1.51 17.27
N CYS A 546 -18.04 -0.19 17.55
CA CYS A 546 -16.86 0.68 17.70
C CYS A 546 -15.83 0.12 18.70
N TYR A 547 -16.30 -0.50 19.78
CA TYR A 547 -15.45 -1.06 20.82
C TYR A 547 -14.54 -2.19 20.31
N ALA A 548 -14.91 -2.86 19.22
CA ALA A 548 -14.24 -4.03 18.69
C ALA A 548 -13.30 -3.74 17.50
N TRP A 549 -13.21 -2.48 17.05
CA TRP A 549 -12.54 -2.10 15.82
C TRP A 549 -11.14 -2.73 15.65
N ASN A 550 -10.23 -2.53 16.61
CA ASN A 550 -8.90 -3.16 16.59
C ASN A 550 -8.91 -4.63 17.06
N ILE A 551 -9.91 -5.05 17.85
CA ILE A 551 -10.02 -6.44 18.32
C ILE A 551 -10.24 -7.39 17.13
N MET A 552 -10.95 -6.92 16.10
CA MET A 552 -11.21 -7.69 14.87
C MET A 552 -9.95 -8.14 14.13
N GLU A 553 -8.80 -7.47 14.34
CA GLU A 553 -7.53 -7.90 13.76
C GLU A 553 -7.08 -9.29 14.27
N SER A 554 -7.39 -9.63 15.52
CA SER A 554 -7.05 -10.93 16.11
C SER A 554 -7.81 -12.12 15.53
N PHE A 555 -8.87 -11.86 14.74
CA PHE A 555 -9.69 -12.90 14.11
C PHE A 555 -9.28 -13.18 12.67
N ILE A 556 -8.36 -12.40 12.08
CA ILE A 556 -7.98 -12.53 10.66
C ILE A 556 -7.56 -13.97 10.34
N ASP A 557 -6.65 -14.56 11.11
CA ASP A 557 -6.14 -15.91 10.85
C ASP A 557 -7.27 -16.96 10.88
N VAL A 558 -8.15 -16.88 11.88
CA VAL A 558 -9.27 -17.83 12.03
C VAL A 558 -10.33 -17.63 10.95
N MET A 559 -10.59 -16.39 10.53
CA MET A 559 -11.45 -16.09 9.38
C MET A 559 -10.85 -16.67 8.10
N GLN A 560 -9.55 -16.50 7.90
CA GLN A 560 -8.83 -17.01 6.73
C GLN A 560 -8.85 -18.55 6.69
N GLU A 561 -8.60 -19.22 7.81
CA GLU A 561 -8.75 -20.67 7.93
C GLU A 561 -10.18 -21.14 7.66
N SER A 562 -11.18 -20.41 8.17
CA SER A 562 -12.59 -20.73 7.91
C SER A 562 -12.97 -20.59 6.43
N ILE A 563 -12.43 -19.59 5.73
CA ILE A 563 -12.63 -19.43 4.29
C ILE A 563 -11.95 -20.56 3.52
N LYS A 564 -10.73 -20.93 3.91
CA LYS A 564 -9.98 -22.03 3.29
C LYS A 564 -10.71 -23.37 3.43
N GLY A 565 -11.35 -23.61 4.58
CA GLY A 565 -12.16 -24.80 4.82
C GLY A 565 -13.52 -24.78 4.12
N ASN A 566 -14.18 -23.62 4.03
CA ASN A 566 -15.49 -23.45 3.42
C ASN A 566 -15.61 -22.08 2.72
N PRO A 567 -15.29 -21.98 1.41
CA PRO A 567 -15.27 -20.70 0.69
C PRO A 567 -16.59 -19.91 0.71
N PRO A 568 -17.79 -20.54 0.69
CA PRO A 568 -19.06 -19.86 0.92
C PRO A 568 -19.18 -19.04 2.22
N THR A 569 -18.34 -19.28 3.25
CA THR A 569 -18.33 -18.47 4.48
C THR A 569 -18.06 -16.98 4.22
N VAL A 570 -17.46 -16.63 3.07
CA VAL A 570 -17.31 -15.24 2.60
C VAL A 570 -18.63 -14.46 2.60
N ILE A 571 -19.78 -15.12 2.38
CA ILE A 571 -21.10 -14.49 2.46
C ILE A 571 -21.38 -13.96 3.87
N LYS A 572 -21.04 -14.72 4.92
CA LYS A 572 -21.24 -14.29 6.31
C LYS A 572 -20.29 -13.13 6.70
N LEU A 573 -19.10 -13.09 6.11
CA LEU A 573 -18.15 -11.99 6.32
C LEU A 573 -18.65 -10.66 5.75
N LYS A 574 -19.48 -10.69 4.71
CA LYS A 574 -20.15 -9.48 4.20
C LYS A 574 -20.97 -8.78 5.29
N ALA A 575 -21.79 -9.54 6.01
CA ALA A 575 -22.62 -9.00 7.09
C ALA A 575 -21.75 -8.41 8.20
N LEU A 576 -20.63 -9.07 8.52
CA LEU A 576 -19.65 -8.53 9.48
C LEU A 576 -19.01 -7.22 9.00
N PHE A 577 -18.60 -7.13 7.73
CA PHE A 577 -18.06 -5.88 7.18
C PHE A 577 -19.09 -4.75 7.19
N LEU A 578 -20.37 -5.04 6.98
CA LEU A 578 -21.45 -4.05 7.11
C LEU A 578 -21.67 -3.62 8.56
N LYS A 579 -21.62 -4.56 9.52
CA LYS A 579 -21.64 -4.22 10.95
C LYS A 579 -20.48 -3.29 11.31
N MET A 580 -19.27 -3.60 10.85
CA MET A 580 -18.09 -2.74 11.04
C MET A 580 -18.25 -1.38 10.35
N ALA A 581 -18.83 -1.33 9.16
CA ALA A 581 -19.10 -0.07 8.47
C ALA A 581 -20.06 0.84 9.25
N SER A 582 -21.02 0.28 10.01
CA SER A 582 -21.91 1.06 10.87
C SER A 582 -21.19 1.72 12.05
N ALA A 583 -20.07 1.16 12.51
CA ALA A 583 -19.24 1.77 13.56
C ALA A 583 -18.60 3.10 13.12
N LEU A 584 -18.57 3.38 11.81
CA LEU A 584 -18.08 4.65 11.27
C LEU A 584 -18.99 5.84 11.62
N GLU A 585 -20.26 5.59 11.95
CA GLU A 585 -21.21 6.65 12.28
C GLU A 585 -20.77 7.42 13.52
N THR A 586 -20.18 6.77 14.53
CA THR A 586 -19.74 7.39 15.79
C THR A 586 -18.72 8.52 15.59
N PRO A 587 -17.55 8.30 14.94
CA PRO A 587 -16.59 9.39 14.69
C PRO A 587 -17.09 10.42 13.67
N LEU A 588 -18.08 10.09 12.83
CA LEU A 588 -18.61 10.97 11.79
C LEU A 588 -19.81 11.80 12.25
N LEU A 589 -20.51 11.41 13.31
CA LEU A 589 -21.77 12.01 13.76
C LEU A 589 -21.63 13.53 13.96
N ARG A 590 -20.67 13.95 14.78
CA ARG A 590 -20.45 15.37 15.11
C ARG A 590 -19.90 16.16 13.92
N VAL A 591 -19.09 15.51 13.07
CA VAL A 591 -18.54 16.12 11.84
C VAL A 591 -19.65 16.41 10.83
N ASN A 592 -20.61 15.49 10.70
CA ASN A 592 -21.77 15.64 9.84
C ASN A 592 -22.75 16.69 10.39
N GLN A 593 -23.04 16.66 11.69
CA GLN A 593 -23.88 17.67 12.37
C GLN A 593 -23.31 19.09 12.19
N ALA A 594 -21.99 19.24 12.28
CA ALA A 594 -21.29 20.52 12.08
C ALA A 594 -21.22 20.97 10.61
N ARG A 595 -21.58 20.09 9.65
CA ARG A 595 -21.37 20.29 8.20
C ARG A 595 -19.92 20.70 7.88
N SER A 596 -18.95 20.07 8.53
CA SER A 596 -17.53 20.39 8.34
C SER A 596 -17.04 20.00 6.93
N ALA A 597 -16.11 20.78 6.39
CA ALA A 597 -15.38 20.43 5.16
C ALA A 597 -14.55 19.14 5.33
N ASP A 598 -14.23 18.75 6.57
CA ASP A 598 -13.44 17.56 6.89
C ASP A 598 -14.23 16.25 6.73
N LEU A 599 -15.55 16.29 6.56
CA LEU A 599 -16.41 15.09 6.52
C LEU A 599 -15.93 14.07 5.48
N SER A 600 -15.58 14.53 4.27
CA SER A 600 -15.09 13.68 3.19
C SER A 600 -13.74 13.04 3.54
N SER A 601 -12.82 13.82 4.11
CA SER A 601 -11.48 13.40 4.53
C SER A 601 -11.56 12.36 5.65
N VAL A 602 -12.32 12.62 6.71
CA VAL A 602 -12.48 11.72 7.87
C VAL A 602 -13.16 10.43 7.44
N SER A 603 -14.24 10.52 6.66
CA SER A 603 -14.93 9.32 6.18
C SER A 603 -14.04 8.49 5.27
N GLN A 604 -13.27 9.12 4.38
CA GLN A 604 -12.35 8.40 3.50
C GLN A 604 -11.25 7.67 4.29
N TYR A 605 -10.77 8.23 5.40
CA TYR A 605 -9.78 7.56 6.25
C TYR A 605 -10.32 6.24 6.81
N TYR A 606 -11.42 6.27 7.57
CA TYR A 606 -11.93 5.05 8.18
C TYR A 606 -12.48 4.04 7.18
N SER A 607 -13.07 4.51 6.07
CA SER A 607 -13.46 3.63 4.96
C SER A 607 -12.27 2.90 4.36
N ARG A 608 -11.10 3.56 4.21
CA ARG A 608 -9.86 2.92 3.73
C ARG A 608 -9.29 1.92 4.73
N GLU A 609 -9.33 2.22 6.04
CA GLU A 609 -8.92 1.25 7.07
C GLU A 609 -9.77 -0.02 7.01
N LEU A 610 -11.10 0.13 6.86
CA LEU A 610 -12.02 -1.01 6.73
C LEU A 610 -11.83 -1.79 5.43
N GLU A 611 -11.60 -1.08 4.31
CA GLU A 611 -11.24 -1.71 3.03
C GLU A 611 -9.93 -2.50 3.15
N GLY A 612 -8.90 -1.92 3.80
CA GLY A 612 -7.64 -2.58 4.06
C GLY A 612 -7.81 -3.84 4.92
N TYR A 613 -8.62 -3.77 5.97
CA TYR A 613 -8.99 -4.93 6.78
C TYR A 613 -9.68 -6.02 5.94
N ALA A 614 -10.69 -5.66 5.13
CA ALA A 614 -11.39 -6.62 4.27
C ALA A 614 -10.46 -7.26 3.23
N ARG A 615 -9.53 -6.49 2.63
CA ARG A 615 -8.49 -7.00 1.73
C ARG A 615 -7.60 -8.02 2.43
N ARG A 616 -7.13 -7.75 3.66
CA ARG A 616 -6.32 -8.71 4.44
C ARG A 616 -7.08 -10.01 4.73
N VAL A 617 -8.35 -9.93 5.13
CA VAL A 617 -9.17 -11.14 5.39
C VAL A 617 -9.37 -11.97 4.11
N LEU A 618 -9.62 -11.32 2.97
CA LEU A 618 -9.90 -12.01 1.71
C LEU A 618 -8.64 -12.45 0.95
N GLN A 619 -7.45 -11.96 1.33
CA GLN A 619 -6.17 -12.28 0.67
C GLN A 619 -5.84 -13.79 0.67
N ILE A 620 -6.34 -14.54 1.66
CA ILE A 620 -6.17 -16.00 1.72
C ILE A 620 -6.72 -16.71 0.48
N ILE A 621 -7.70 -16.10 -0.21
CA ILE A 621 -8.35 -16.71 -1.37
C ILE A 621 -7.38 -16.70 -2.57
N PRO A 622 -6.85 -15.55 -3.02
CA PRO A 622 -5.74 -15.53 -3.96
C PRO A 622 -4.58 -16.43 -3.55
N GLU A 623 -4.14 -16.40 -2.28
CA GLU A 623 -3.04 -17.24 -1.82
C GLU A 623 -3.33 -18.73 -2.00
N THR A 624 -4.54 -19.17 -1.64
CA THR A 624 -4.96 -20.57 -1.80
C THR A 624 -5.09 -20.95 -3.27
N VAL A 625 -5.63 -20.06 -4.11
CA VAL A 625 -5.69 -20.26 -5.57
C VAL A 625 -4.28 -20.42 -6.16
N PHE A 626 -3.30 -19.62 -5.73
CA PHE A 626 -1.90 -19.75 -6.15
C PHE A 626 -1.23 -21.03 -5.60
N GLY A 627 -1.63 -21.50 -4.43
CA GLY A 627 -1.22 -22.81 -3.91
C GLY A 627 -1.71 -23.96 -4.81
N LEU A 628 -3.00 -23.95 -5.17
CA LEU A 628 -3.59 -24.93 -6.09
C LEU A 628 -2.96 -24.85 -7.49
N LEU A 629 -2.64 -23.64 -7.95
CA LEU A 629 -1.91 -23.41 -9.20
C LEU A 629 -0.54 -24.10 -9.22
N ALA A 630 0.21 -24.04 -8.13
CA ALA A 630 1.51 -24.68 -8.07
C ALA A 630 1.41 -26.21 -8.25
N GLU A 631 0.36 -26.83 -7.72
CA GLU A 631 0.07 -28.25 -7.95
C GLU A 631 -0.32 -28.53 -9.41
N ILE A 632 -1.12 -27.64 -10.01
CA ILE A 632 -1.46 -27.70 -11.45
C ILE A 632 -0.19 -27.63 -12.31
N VAL A 633 0.72 -26.68 -12.05
CA VAL A 633 2.00 -26.53 -12.75
C VAL A 633 2.81 -27.82 -12.67
N HIS A 634 2.89 -28.42 -11.48
CA HIS A 634 3.62 -29.66 -11.27
C HIS A 634 3.03 -30.81 -12.10
N LEU A 635 1.71 -30.93 -12.16
CA LEU A 635 1.05 -31.95 -13.00
C LEU A 635 1.32 -31.72 -14.49
N GLU A 636 1.19 -30.48 -14.97
CA GLU A 636 1.45 -30.14 -16.38
C GLU A 636 2.89 -30.36 -16.80
N THR A 637 3.84 -30.00 -15.95
CA THR A 637 5.26 -29.98 -16.32
C THR A 637 5.93 -31.35 -16.10
N ASN A 638 5.59 -32.04 -15.01
CA ASN A 638 6.31 -33.26 -14.59
C ASN A 638 5.50 -34.55 -14.77
N SER A 639 4.17 -34.47 -14.90
CA SER A 639 3.31 -35.66 -14.88
C SER A 639 2.63 -35.95 -16.22
N PHE A 640 2.08 -34.95 -16.91
CA PHE A 640 1.41 -35.16 -18.20
C PHE A 640 2.41 -35.51 -19.32
N LYS A 641 2.06 -36.52 -20.11
CA LYS A 641 2.78 -36.91 -21.32
C LYS A 641 2.12 -36.23 -22.50
N GLU A 642 2.90 -35.49 -23.30
CA GLU A 642 2.41 -34.91 -24.55
C GLU A 642 1.89 -36.02 -25.47
N ILE A 643 0.70 -35.81 -26.03
CA ILE A 643 0.08 -36.76 -26.95
C ILE A 643 0.79 -36.64 -28.31
N PRO A 644 1.44 -37.71 -28.80
CA PRO A 644 2.09 -37.67 -30.11
C PRO A 644 1.06 -37.53 -31.22
N THR A 645 1.46 -36.95 -32.35
CA THR A 645 0.61 -36.76 -33.54
C THR A 645 0.08 -38.07 -34.13
N LYS A 646 0.72 -39.21 -33.84
CA LYS A 646 0.22 -40.56 -34.15
C LYS A 646 0.39 -41.45 -32.92
N LEU A 647 -0.72 -42.05 -32.47
CA LEU A 647 -0.76 -42.87 -31.26
C LEU A 647 -1.26 -44.30 -31.57
N PRO A 648 -0.49 -45.35 -31.22
CA PRO A 648 -0.94 -46.73 -31.28
C PRO A 648 -2.15 -46.98 -30.35
N LYS A 649 -3.14 -47.75 -30.82
CA LYS A 649 -4.42 -47.96 -30.10
C LYS A 649 -4.24 -48.64 -28.74
N ASP A 650 -3.24 -49.50 -28.61
CA ASP A 650 -2.80 -50.19 -27.39
C ASP A 650 -2.22 -49.24 -26.33
N LYS A 651 -1.54 -48.16 -26.75
CA LYS A 651 -0.98 -47.14 -25.86
C LYS A 651 -1.96 -46.05 -25.45
N LEU A 652 -3.19 -46.08 -25.98
CA LEU A 652 -4.19 -45.05 -25.73
C LEU A 652 -4.57 -44.93 -24.24
N LYS A 653 -4.55 -46.05 -23.51
CA LYS A 653 -4.83 -46.06 -22.06
C LYS A 653 -3.70 -45.43 -21.24
N ASP A 654 -2.45 -45.56 -21.68
CA ASP A 654 -1.28 -44.99 -21.01
C ASP A 654 -1.22 -43.46 -21.16
N TYR A 655 -1.63 -42.94 -22.33
CA TYR A 655 -1.71 -41.49 -22.60
C TYR A 655 -3.04 -40.86 -22.13
N ALA A 656 -4.03 -41.67 -21.73
CA ALA A 656 -5.27 -41.17 -21.15
C ALA A 656 -5.05 -40.53 -19.76
N GLN A 657 -4.07 -41.02 -19.00
CA GLN A 657 -3.64 -40.48 -17.69
C GLN A 657 -4.83 -40.11 -16.78
N LEU A 658 -5.76 -41.06 -16.61
CA LEU A 658 -7.07 -40.80 -15.99
C LEU A 658 -6.96 -40.34 -14.54
N ALA A 659 -5.98 -40.84 -13.78
CA ALA A 659 -5.78 -40.47 -12.39
C ALA A 659 -5.29 -39.02 -12.25
N GLU A 660 -4.27 -38.66 -13.03
CA GLU A 660 -3.69 -37.31 -13.06
C GLU A 660 -4.71 -36.30 -13.61
N ARG A 661 -5.50 -36.68 -14.63
CA ARG A 661 -6.59 -35.83 -15.15
C ARG A 661 -7.73 -35.65 -14.15
N LEU A 662 -8.06 -36.67 -13.37
CA LEU A 662 -9.03 -36.53 -12.28
C LEU A 662 -8.52 -35.58 -11.19
N GLN A 663 -7.23 -35.67 -10.83
CA GLN A 663 -6.61 -34.73 -9.89
C GLN A 663 -6.66 -33.30 -10.43
N MET A 664 -6.30 -33.10 -11.69
CA MET A 664 -6.42 -31.82 -12.38
C MET A 664 -7.84 -31.26 -12.31
N ALA A 665 -8.86 -32.07 -12.62
CA ALA A 665 -10.26 -31.67 -12.54
C ALA A 665 -10.68 -31.26 -11.10
N LYS A 666 -10.18 -31.96 -10.06
CA LYS A 666 -10.43 -31.60 -8.66
C LYS A 666 -9.81 -30.26 -8.28
N LEU A 667 -8.55 -30.02 -8.67
CA LEU A 667 -7.85 -28.76 -8.41
C LEU A 667 -8.56 -27.58 -9.08
N THR A 668 -8.91 -27.74 -10.36
CA THR A 668 -9.62 -26.72 -11.12
C THR A 668 -11.03 -26.46 -10.59
N TYR A 669 -11.75 -27.51 -10.16
CA TYR A 669 -13.02 -27.35 -9.46
C TYR A 669 -12.86 -26.54 -8.17
N ALA A 670 -11.84 -26.83 -7.35
CA ALA A 670 -11.56 -26.07 -6.14
C ALA A 670 -11.32 -24.58 -6.44
N VAL A 671 -10.50 -24.25 -7.46
CA VAL A 671 -10.29 -22.86 -7.91
C VAL A 671 -11.61 -22.17 -8.27
N SER A 672 -12.52 -22.87 -8.95
CA SER A 672 -13.83 -22.32 -9.32
C SER A 672 -14.72 -22.05 -8.10
N VAL A 673 -14.67 -22.89 -7.06
CA VAL A 673 -15.43 -22.71 -5.81
C VAL A 673 -14.93 -21.49 -5.04
N PHE A 674 -13.61 -21.32 -4.94
CA PHE A 674 -13.00 -20.14 -4.31
C PHE A 674 -13.36 -18.85 -5.04
N THR A 675 -13.25 -18.84 -6.37
CA THR A 675 -13.65 -17.69 -7.20
C THR A 675 -15.12 -17.34 -7.01
N LYS A 676 -16.01 -18.35 -7.09
CA LYS A 676 -17.46 -18.16 -6.87
C LYS A 676 -17.76 -17.61 -5.47
N GLY A 677 -17.03 -18.06 -4.45
CA GLY A 677 -17.10 -17.55 -3.09
C GLY A 677 -16.84 -16.03 -3.02
N VAL A 678 -15.78 -15.54 -3.65
CA VAL A 678 -15.47 -14.09 -3.67
C VAL A 678 -16.51 -13.30 -4.46
N LEU A 679 -16.88 -13.79 -5.65
CA LEU A 679 -17.87 -13.12 -6.50
C LEU A 679 -19.25 -13.04 -5.83
N SER A 680 -19.56 -13.98 -4.93
CA SER A 680 -20.81 -13.97 -4.15
C SER A 680 -20.94 -12.79 -3.18
N LEU A 681 -19.84 -12.17 -2.76
CA LEU A 681 -19.85 -11.00 -1.87
C LEU A 681 -20.66 -9.83 -2.49
N ARG A 682 -20.67 -9.73 -3.83
CA ARG A 682 -21.14 -8.55 -4.59
C ARG A 682 -20.48 -7.25 -4.09
N SER A 683 -20.75 -6.12 -4.71
CA SER A 683 -20.16 -4.86 -4.24
C SER A 683 -20.74 -4.47 -2.86
N VAL A 684 -19.88 -4.21 -1.88
CA VAL A 684 -20.25 -3.82 -0.50
C VAL A 684 -19.88 -2.36 -0.27
N SER A 685 -20.77 -1.58 0.36
CA SER A 685 -20.48 -0.22 0.81
C SER A 685 -19.78 -0.27 2.17
N LEU A 686 -18.52 0.13 2.22
CA LEU A 686 -17.71 0.29 3.43
C LEU A 686 -17.60 1.78 3.74
N GLY A 687 -18.67 2.35 4.30
CA GLY A 687 -18.81 3.80 4.45
C GLY A 687 -18.99 4.49 3.09
N VAL A 688 -18.11 5.44 2.76
CA VAL A 688 -18.16 6.20 1.48
C VAL A 688 -17.51 5.44 0.32
N LEU A 689 -16.72 4.40 0.60
CA LEU A 689 -16.11 3.56 -0.42
C LEU A 689 -17.01 2.38 -0.76
N ARG A 690 -17.03 2.04 -2.05
CA ARG A 690 -17.69 0.82 -2.53
C ARG A 690 -16.61 -0.14 -2.98
N VAL A 691 -16.57 -1.29 -2.34
CA VAL A 691 -15.60 -2.34 -2.63
C VAL A 691 -16.22 -3.33 -3.60
N ASP A 692 -15.59 -3.48 -4.76
CA ASP A 692 -15.97 -4.46 -5.78
C ASP A 692 -15.21 -5.76 -5.56
N SER A 693 -15.93 -6.86 -5.37
CA SER A 693 -15.34 -8.17 -5.10
C SER A 693 -14.55 -8.75 -6.28
N HIS A 694 -14.92 -8.41 -7.52
CA HIS A 694 -14.13 -8.83 -8.70
C HIS A 694 -12.78 -8.11 -8.72
N ARG A 695 -12.78 -6.79 -8.49
CA ARG A 695 -11.55 -5.99 -8.39
C ARG A 695 -10.68 -6.43 -7.21
N LEU A 696 -11.27 -6.74 -6.06
CA LEU A 696 -10.52 -7.29 -4.92
C LEU A 696 -9.81 -8.59 -5.27
N LEU A 697 -10.48 -9.49 -5.98
CA LEU A 697 -9.90 -10.75 -6.43
C LEU A 697 -8.75 -10.51 -7.41
N GLU A 698 -8.95 -9.62 -8.38
CA GLU A 698 -7.92 -9.24 -9.33
C GLU A 698 -6.69 -8.63 -8.64
N ASP A 699 -6.89 -7.66 -7.75
CA ASP A 699 -5.83 -7.01 -6.98
C ASP A 699 -5.05 -8.03 -6.13
N GLY A 700 -5.76 -8.95 -5.46
CA GLY A 700 -5.14 -10.00 -4.63
C GLY A 700 -4.36 -11.03 -5.46
N ILE A 701 -4.84 -11.35 -6.66
CA ILE A 701 -4.14 -12.23 -7.62
C ILE A 701 -2.88 -11.56 -8.18
N ARG A 702 -2.97 -10.27 -8.55
CA ARG A 702 -1.80 -9.46 -8.98
C ARG A 702 -0.73 -9.46 -7.88
N GLN A 703 -1.16 -9.26 -6.63
CA GLN A 703 -0.27 -9.26 -5.47
C GLN A 703 0.45 -10.60 -5.26
N GLU A 704 -0.26 -11.72 -5.30
CA GLU A 704 0.37 -13.05 -5.17
C GLU A 704 1.27 -13.37 -6.37
N LEU A 705 0.86 -13.02 -7.58
CA LEU A 705 1.68 -13.19 -8.78
C LEU A 705 3.01 -12.50 -8.59
N VAL A 706 3.00 -11.23 -8.18
CA VAL A 706 4.25 -10.51 -8.01
C VAL A 706 5.07 -11.07 -6.86
N LYS A 707 4.46 -11.41 -5.72
CA LYS A 707 5.19 -12.00 -4.60
C LYS A 707 5.95 -13.26 -5.02
N LYS A 708 5.29 -14.18 -5.73
CA LYS A 708 5.90 -15.44 -6.19
C LYS A 708 6.95 -15.21 -7.26
N VAL A 709 6.66 -14.37 -8.27
CA VAL A 709 7.61 -14.07 -9.34
C VAL A 709 8.84 -13.34 -8.83
N THR A 710 8.66 -12.32 -7.97
CA THR A 710 9.79 -11.58 -7.37
C THR A 710 10.67 -12.51 -6.55
N LEU A 711 10.08 -13.41 -5.76
CA LEU A 711 10.83 -14.42 -5.01
C LEU A 711 11.61 -15.36 -5.94
N ALA A 712 10.98 -15.83 -7.03
CA ALA A 712 11.64 -16.68 -8.02
C ALA A 712 12.82 -15.95 -8.70
N LEU A 713 12.66 -14.69 -9.09
CA LEU A 713 13.71 -13.85 -9.66
C LEU A 713 14.84 -13.60 -8.65
N GLN A 714 14.51 -13.28 -7.40
CA GLN A 714 15.50 -13.06 -6.34
C GLN A 714 16.33 -14.32 -6.07
N ASN A 715 15.69 -15.48 -5.96
CA ASN A 715 16.37 -16.75 -5.70
C ASN A 715 17.14 -17.27 -6.92
N GLY A 716 16.57 -17.14 -8.12
CA GLY A 716 17.17 -17.61 -9.36
C GLY A 716 18.37 -16.78 -9.82
N LEU A 717 18.37 -15.48 -9.54
CA LEU A 717 19.42 -14.53 -9.93
C LEU A 717 20.28 -14.10 -8.73
N ASN A 718 20.73 -15.09 -7.95
CA ASN A 718 21.73 -14.91 -6.91
C ASN A 718 23.06 -15.54 -7.38
N PHE A 719 24.17 -14.82 -7.31
CA PHE A 719 25.45 -15.25 -7.87
C PHE A 719 26.55 -15.20 -6.80
N ASP A 720 26.95 -16.37 -6.30
CA ASP A 720 28.09 -16.46 -5.38
C ASP A 720 29.40 -16.53 -6.17
N GLN A 721 30.40 -15.73 -5.79
CA GLN A 721 31.73 -15.75 -6.43
C GLN A 721 32.44 -17.12 -6.34
N LYS A 722 32.02 -18.00 -5.42
CA LYS A 722 32.55 -19.36 -5.24
C LYS A 722 31.77 -20.45 -6.00
N SER A 723 30.62 -20.11 -6.60
CA SER A 723 29.75 -21.06 -7.29
C SER A 723 30.34 -21.48 -8.64
N LYS A 724 30.39 -22.79 -8.91
CA LYS A 724 30.78 -23.38 -10.21
C LYS A 724 29.65 -23.39 -11.25
N ILE A 725 28.43 -22.98 -10.88
CA ILE A 725 27.24 -23.02 -11.75
C ILE A 725 27.29 -21.84 -12.72
N SER A 726 27.15 -22.11 -14.02
CA SER A 726 27.19 -21.07 -15.06
C SER A 726 25.91 -20.23 -15.11
N LEU A 727 26.02 -18.96 -15.53
CA LEU A 727 24.89 -18.05 -15.72
C LEU A 727 23.77 -18.68 -16.56
N LEU A 728 24.13 -19.35 -17.67
CA LEU A 728 23.17 -20.01 -18.57
C LEU A 728 22.38 -21.12 -17.88
N GLN A 729 23.00 -21.92 -17.01
CA GLN A 729 22.29 -22.97 -16.26
C GLN A 729 21.26 -22.38 -15.31
N LYS A 730 21.60 -21.29 -14.60
CA LYS A 730 20.66 -20.59 -13.72
C LYS A 730 19.51 -19.96 -14.49
N LEU A 731 19.80 -19.31 -15.62
CA LEU A 731 18.77 -18.73 -16.48
C LEU A 731 17.84 -19.80 -17.06
N ASN A 732 18.35 -20.93 -17.55
CA ASN A 732 17.52 -22.01 -18.07
C ASN A 732 16.61 -22.62 -16.98
N HIS A 733 17.12 -22.79 -15.77
CA HIS A 733 16.30 -23.26 -14.65
C HIS A 733 15.19 -22.25 -14.31
N LEU A 734 15.54 -20.96 -14.25
CA LEU A 734 14.57 -19.89 -13.99
C LEU A 734 13.53 -19.76 -15.12
N SER A 735 13.95 -19.94 -16.37
CA SER A 735 13.06 -19.92 -17.54
C SER A 735 11.95 -20.97 -17.42
N SER A 736 12.31 -22.19 -17.03
CA SER A 736 11.32 -23.26 -16.78
C SER A 736 10.32 -22.90 -15.66
N ILE A 737 10.77 -22.24 -14.59
CA ILE A 737 9.89 -21.79 -13.50
C ILE A 737 8.94 -20.69 -13.99
N MET A 738 9.48 -19.69 -14.69
CA MET A 738 8.72 -18.53 -15.19
C MET A 738 7.68 -18.95 -16.23
N ASP A 739 8.04 -19.85 -17.15
CA ASP A 739 7.10 -20.40 -18.14
C ASP A 739 6.00 -21.24 -17.48
N GLY A 740 6.34 -21.99 -16.41
CA GLY A 740 5.36 -22.70 -15.59
C GLY A 740 4.32 -21.76 -14.97
N TYR A 741 4.74 -20.64 -14.38
CA TYR A 741 3.81 -19.63 -13.86
C TYR A 741 2.94 -19.01 -14.96
N ARG A 742 3.52 -18.66 -16.11
CA ARG A 742 2.78 -18.06 -17.22
C ARG A 742 1.70 -19.00 -17.78
N LYS A 743 2.05 -20.27 -18.05
CA LYS A 743 1.13 -21.28 -18.60
C LYS A 743 -0.01 -21.61 -17.64
N SER A 744 0.30 -21.79 -16.36
CA SER A 744 -0.74 -22.11 -15.36
C SER A 744 -1.69 -20.95 -15.10
N PHE A 745 -1.18 -19.71 -15.11
CA PHE A 745 -2.03 -18.53 -15.00
C PHE A 745 -2.94 -18.38 -16.24
N GLN A 746 -2.43 -18.72 -17.43
CA GLN A 746 -3.25 -18.82 -18.64
C GLN A 746 -4.32 -19.92 -18.53
N TYR A 747 -3.98 -21.08 -17.95
CA TYR A 747 -4.91 -22.19 -17.78
C TYR A 747 -6.13 -21.82 -16.92
N ILE A 748 -5.91 -21.13 -15.79
CA ILE A 748 -7.01 -20.84 -14.86
C ILE A 748 -7.84 -19.60 -15.20
N GLN A 749 -7.47 -18.86 -16.27
CA GLN A 749 -8.05 -17.56 -16.60
C GLN A 749 -9.59 -17.61 -16.73
N ASP A 750 -10.11 -18.71 -17.30
CA ASP A 750 -11.55 -18.89 -17.53
C ASP A 750 -12.30 -19.19 -16.23
N TYR A 751 -11.63 -19.81 -15.26
CA TYR A 751 -12.21 -20.15 -13.96
C TYR A 751 -12.27 -18.95 -13.02
N ILE A 752 -11.36 -17.98 -13.19
CA ILE A 752 -11.35 -16.73 -12.41
C ILE A 752 -12.11 -15.60 -13.13
N ASN A 753 -12.29 -15.69 -14.45
CA ASN A 753 -12.82 -14.62 -15.30
C ASN A 753 -11.94 -13.35 -15.26
N ILE A 754 -10.64 -13.53 -15.54
CA ILE A 754 -9.63 -12.45 -15.59
C ILE A 754 -8.71 -12.66 -16.80
N ASN A 755 -8.27 -11.58 -17.44
CA ASN A 755 -7.27 -11.64 -18.51
C ASN A 755 -5.86 -11.85 -17.94
N SER A 756 -5.48 -13.12 -17.79
CA SER A 756 -4.21 -13.55 -17.18
C SER A 756 -2.98 -13.06 -17.93
N LEU A 757 -2.97 -13.13 -19.27
CA LEU A 757 -1.84 -12.69 -20.10
C LEU A 757 -1.60 -11.18 -19.98
N LYS A 758 -2.67 -10.38 -19.98
CA LYS A 758 -2.55 -8.93 -19.77
C LYS A 758 -1.94 -8.62 -18.41
N ILE A 759 -2.45 -9.25 -17.34
CA ILE A 759 -1.93 -9.08 -15.98
C ILE A 759 -0.46 -9.53 -15.90
N TRP A 760 -0.12 -10.68 -16.48
CA TRP A 760 1.26 -11.17 -16.53
C TRP A 760 2.21 -10.11 -17.12
N HIS A 761 1.86 -9.53 -18.27
CA HIS A 761 2.70 -8.51 -18.91
C HIS A 761 2.79 -7.21 -18.10
N GLU A 762 1.68 -6.75 -17.51
CA GLU A 762 1.65 -5.56 -16.65
C GLU A 762 2.54 -5.75 -15.40
N GLU A 763 2.38 -6.87 -14.70
CA GLU A 763 3.08 -7.13 -13.44
C GLU A 763 4.57 -7.44 -13.66
N ILE A 764 4.96 -8.19 -14.69
CA ILE A 764 6.38 -8.39 -15.02
C ILE A 764 7.05 -7.05 -15.37
N THR A 765 6.38 -6.22 -16.16
CA THR A 765 6.88 -4.87 -16.49
C THR A 765 7.04 -4.02 -15.25
N TYR A 766 6.06 -4.07 -14.34
CA TYR A 766 6.11 -3.36 -13.06
C TYR A 766 7.29 -3.83 -12.18
N ILE A 767 7.46 -5.14 -11.99
CA ILE A 767 8.55 -5.74 -11.20
C ILE A 767 9.91 -5.26 -11.69
N ILE A 768 10.14 -5.35 -13.01
CA ILE A 768 11.43 -4.99 -13.60
C ILE A 768 11.69 -3.49 -13.50
N ASN A 769 10.69 -2.66 -13.85
CA ASN A 769 10.84 -1.21 -13.75
C ASN A 769 11.11 -0.77 -12.30
N ASN A 770 10.44 -1.36 -11.31
CA ASN A 770 10.69 -1.05 -9.92
C ASN A 770 12.10 -1.47 -9.48
N ALA A 771 12.58 -2.65 -9.88
CA ALA A 771 13.94 -3.09 -9.58
C ALA A 771 15.03 -2.19 -10.21
N VAL A 772 14.80 -1.70 -11.44
CA VAL A 772 15.71 -0.76 -12.12
C VAL A 772 15.69 0.62 -11.46
N GLU A 773 14.51 1.12 -11.08
CA GLU A 773 14.39 2.41 -10.39
C GLU A 773 15.00 2.35 -8.97
N GLU A 774 14.91 1.23 -8.27
CA GLU A 774 15.56 1.02 -6.97
C GLU A 774 17.10 1.01 -7.09
N GLU A 775 17.66 0.36 -8.11
CA GLU A 775 19.11 0.44 -8.38
C GLU A 775 19.55 1.86 -8.77
N ARG A 776 18.68 2.65 -9.42
CA ARG A 776 18.97 4.03 -9.80
C ARG A 776 18.93 5.00 -8.62
N ARG A 777 17.87 4.95 -7.82
CA ARG A 777 17.60 5.93 -6.75
C ARG A 777 18.39 5.67 -5.47
N GLY A 778 18.94 4.47 -5.30
CA GLY A 778 19.50 4.04 -4.02
C GLY A 778 18.42 4.01 -2.93
N SER A 779 18.80 4.24 -1.67
CA SER A 779 17.90 4.15 -0.51
C SER A 779 16.84 5.26 -0.40
N SER A 780 16.58 6.04 -1.45
CA SER A 780 15.59 7.13 -1.43
C SER A 780 14.16 6.59 -1.22
N TRP A 781 13.43 7.20 -0.27
CA TRP A 781 12.10 6.79 0.15
C TRP A 781 11.01 7.45 -0.70
N VAL A 782 9.94 6.72 -1.02
CA VAL A 782 8.75 7.25 -1.72
C VAL A 782 7.51 7.07 -0.82
N PRO A 783 6.77 8.13 -0.50
CA PRO A 783 5.52 8.03 0.26
C PRO A 783 4.44 7.23 -0.50
N GLY A 784 3.67 6.41 0.19
CA GLY A 784 2.43 5.83 -0.34
C GLY A 784 2.56 4.64 -1.30
N LYS A 785 3.76 4.09 -1.54
CA LYS A 785 3.87 2.76 -2.18
C LYS A 785 3.52 1.67 -1.18
N SER A 786 2.27 1.21 -1.25
CA SER A 786 1.65 0.12 -0.47
C SER A 786 2.37 -1.24 -0.53
N TRP A 787 3.49 -1.35 -1.25
CA TRP A 787 4.21 -2.61 -1.43
C TRP A 787 5.19 -2.96 -0.32
N ARG A 788 5.58 -1.98 0.51
CA ARG A 788 6.41 -2.28 1.70
C ARG A 788 5.64 -3.03 2.79
N GLN A 789 4.33 -3.27 2.63
CA GLN A 789 3.54 -4.14 3.51
C GLN A 789 3.70 -5.63 3.18
N PHE A 790 4.28 -6.00 2.03
CA PHE A 790 4.50 -7.41 1.66
C PHE A 790 5.90 -7.94 2.02
N GLN A 791 6.70 -7.13 2.70
CA GLN A 791 7.95 -7.52 3.37
C GLN A 791 7.80 -7.37 4.90
N GLU A 792 6.74 -7.93 5.50
CA GLU A 792 6.76 -8.15 6.96
C GLU A 792 7.67 -9.32 7.37
N ASP A 793 8.16 -10.13 6.42
CA ASP A 793 9.28 -11.02 6.69
C ASP A 793 10.60 -10.26 6.56
N LYS A 794 11.19 -9.97 7.73
CA LYS A 794 12.55 -9.48 7.98
C LYS A 794 13.64 -10.41 7.43
N HIS A 795 13.61 -10.73 6.14
CA HIS A 795 14.75 -11.28 5.45
C HIS A 795 15.35 -10.19 4.60
N ALA A 796 16.24 -9.42 5.23
CA ALA A 796 17.25 -8.65 4.54
C ALA A 796 18.08 -9.62 3.69
N PHE A 797 17.67 -9.85 2.45
CA PHE A 797 18.45 -10.60 1.47
C PHE A 797 19.61 -9.72 0.95
N SER A 798 20.50 -9.33 1.85
CA SER A 798 21.78 -8.71 1.52
C SER A 798 22.78 -9.85 1.32
N THR A 799 22.92 -10.33 0.08
CA THR A 799 24.01 -11.24 -0.29
C THR A 799 25.16 -10.55 -1.02
N ASP A 800 25.07 -9.24 -1.32
CA ASP A 800 26.22 -8.46 -1.78
C ASP A 800 26.12 -6.99 -1.35
N SER A 801 27.25 -6.39 -0.99
CA SER A 801 27.32 -4.97 -0.59
C SER A 801 27.07 -3.99 -1.75
N SER A 802 27.13 -4.47 -3.01
CA SER A 802 27.09 -3.62 -4.19
C SER A 802 25.75 -3.58 -4.94
N SER A 803 24.83 -4.53 -4.71
CA SER A 803 23.55 -4.63 -5.44
C SER A 803 22.36 -4.63 -4.50
N LEU A 804 21.33 -3.84 -4.81
CA LEU A 804 20.09 -3.76 -4.05
C LEU A 804 19.05 -4.77 -4.57
N THR A 805 19.05 -5.08 -5.86
CA THR A 805 18.03 -5.90 -6.53
C THR A 805 18.60 -7.02 -7.40
N PHE A 806 17.74 -7.96 -7.79
CA PHE A 806 18.11 -9.05 -8.69
C PHE A 806 18.54 -8.56 -10.09
N MET A 807 18.00 -7.43 -10.57
CA MET A 807 18.41 -6.81 -11.83
C MET A 807 19.84 -6.28 -11.75
N GLY A 808 20.20 -5.66 -10.62
CA GLY A 808 21.58 -5.24 -10.35
C GLY A 808 22.55 -6.43 -10.32
N ARG A 809 22.15 -7.53 -9.66
CA ARG A 809 22.94 -8.78 -9.64
C ARG A 809 23.13 -9.38 -11.04
N LEU A 810 22.07 -9.47 -11.83
CA LEU A 810 22.15 -9.97 -13.21
C LEU A 810 23.06 -9.10 -14.09
N ALA A 811 22.90 -7.77 -14.03
CA ALA A 811 23.73 -6.85 -14.80
C ALA A 811 25.22 -6.94 -14.43
N ARG A 812 25.52 -6.93 -13.12
CA ARG A 812 26.91 -7.03 -12.63
C ARG A 812 27.52 -8.39 -12.93
N GLU A 813 26.76 -9.48 -12.85
CA GLU A 813 27.26 -10.80 -13.22
C GLU A 813 27.55 -10.90 -14.72
N LEU A 814 26.67 -10.38 -15.57
CA LEU A 814 26.91 -10.31 -17.02
C LEU A 814 28.18 -9.52 -17.33
N ILE A 815 28.34 -8.35 -16.69
CA ILE A 815 29.54 -7.51 -16.82
C ILE A 815 30.79 -8.24 -16.31
N ARG A 816 30.71 -8.94 -15.18
CA ARG A 816 31.84 -9.68 -14.58
C ARG A 816 32.33 -10.82 -15.47
N ILE A 817 31.41 -11.62 -16.01
CA ILE A 817 31.75 -12.75 -16.91
C ILE A 817 32.32 -12.23 -18.24
N THR A 818 31.92 -11.03 -18.65
CA THR A 818 32.39 -10.40 -19.90
C THR A 818 33.42 -9.29 -19.69
N ASP A 819 34.21 -9.35 -18.60
CA ASP A 819 35.21 -8.31 -18.29
C ASP A 819 36.34 -8.24 -19.35
N PRO A 820 36.49 -7.10 -20.06
CA PRO A 820 37.46 -6.93 -21.15
C PRO A 820 38.93 -7.05 -20.72
N ARG A 821 39.22 -7.13 -19.42
CA ARG A 821 40.57 -7.42 -18.88
C ARG A 821 40.94 -8.91 -18.96
N THR A 822 39.96 -9.80 -18.99
CA THR A 822 40.19 -11.24 -18.97
C THR A 822 39.71 -11.94 -20.22
N ILE A 823 38.80 -11.31 -20.96
CA ILE A 823 38.14 -11.88 -22.12
C ILE A 823 38.25 -10.93 -23.34
N VAL A 824 38.10 -11.49 -24.54
CA VAL A 824 38.08 -10.76 -25.81
C VAL A 824 36.83 -11.12 -26.62
N TYR A 825 36.18 -10.11 -27.19
CA TYR A 825 35.03 -10.28 -28.06
C TYR A 825 35.44 -10.50 -29.52
N ILE A 826 34.83 -11.51 -30.14
CA ILE A 826 35.06 -11.84 -31.55
C ILE A 826 33.77 -11.64 -32.35
N GLU A 827 33.80 -10.70 -33.30
CA GLU A 827 32.61 -10.26 -34.03
C GLU A 827 31.97 -11.36 -34.89
N HIS A 828 32.78 -12.15 -35.60
CA HIS A 828 32.27 -13.15 -36.55
C HIS A 828 31.61 -14.35 -35.86
N SER A 829 32.04 -14.69 -34.64
CA SER A 829 31.44 -15.75 -33.82
C SER A 829 30.37 -15.24 -32.86
N LEU A 830 30.21 -13.91 -32.73
CA LEU A 830 29.30 -13.26 -31.79
C LEU A 830 29.49 -13.77 -30.35
N ALA A 831 30.74 -14.03 -29.96
CA ALA A 831 31.10 -14.68 -28.71
C ALA A 831 32.32 -14.05 -28.03
N TRP A 832 32.41 -14.26 -26.72
CA TRP A 832 33.50 -13.83 -25.86
C TRP A 832 34.39 -15.02 -25.49
N TYR A 833 35.70 -14.86 -25.64
CA TYR A 833 36.70 -15.89 -25.38
C TYR A 833 37.64 -15.44 -24.27
N ASP A 834 38.03 -16.36 -23.40
CA ASP A 834 39.02 -16.09 -22.36
C ASP A 834 40.41 -15.92 -23.00
N ILE A 835 41.10 -14.84 -22.67
CA ILE A 835 42.36 -14.51 -23.35
C ILE A 835 43.43 -15.57 -23.01
N LYS A 836 43.45 -16.14 -21.80
CA LYS A 836 44.47 -17.10 -21.37
C LYS A 836 44.20 -18.52 -21.86
N THR A 837 42.97 -19.00 -21.69
CA THR A 837 42.57 -20.39 -21.97
C THR A 837 42.03 -20.58 -23.39
N GLN A 838 41.71 -19.49 -24.09
CA GLN A 838 41.12 -19.48 -25.44
C GLN A 838 39.77 -20.20 -25.55
N ASN A 839 39.14 -20.54 -24.41
CA ASN A 839 37.83 -21.17 -24.39
C ASN A 839 36.72 -20.13 -24.56
N GLU A 840 35.63 -20.53 -25.21
CA GLU A 840 34.41 -19.74 -25.26
C GLU A 840 33.80 -19.61 -23.86
N VAL A 841 33.61 -18.38 -23.39
CA VAL A 841 33.04 -18.07 -22.08
C VAL A 841 31.54 -17.84 -22.18
N LEU A 842 31.12 -17.06 -23.18
CA LEU A 842 29.73 -16.67 -23.40
C LEU A 842 29.50 -16.35 -24.88
N ASN A 843 28.27 -16.52 -25.37
CA ASN A 843 27.88 -16.12 -26.72
C ASN A 843 26.56 -15.35 -26.70
N TYR A 844 26.17 -14.81 -27.86
CA TYR A 844 24.96 -13.99 -28.01
C TYR A 844 23.66 -14.68 -27.55
N LYS A 845 23.59 -16.02 -27.52
CA LYS A 845 22.39 -16.76 -27.10
C LYS A 845 21.99 -16.47 -25.66
N VAL A 846 22.91 -15.94 -24.83
CA VAL A 846 22.57 -15.48 -23.48
C VAL A 846 21.42 -14.47 -23.48
N PHE A 847 21.34 -13.57 -24.47
CA PHE A 847 20.26 -12.59 -24.55
C PHE A 847 18.94 -13.22 -24.95
N SER A 848 18.95 -14.22 -25.83
CA SER A 848 17.78 -15.03 -26.16
C SER A 848 17.27 -15.77 -24.92
N VAL A 849 18.16 -16.38 -24.13
CA VAL A 849 17.76 -17.06 -22.89
C VAL A 849 17.23 -16.05 -21.85
N ILE A 850 17.83 -14.86 -21.72
CA ILE A 850 17.30 -13.80 -20.83
C ILE A 850 15.90 -13.36 -21.30
N LEU A 851 15.70 -13.20 -22.62
CA LEU A 851 14.40 -12.86 -23.19
C LEU A 851 13.35 -13.94 -22.90
N GLU A 852 13.70 -15.22 -23.08
CA GLU A 852 12.82 -16.34 -22.72
C GLU A 852 12.50 -16.37 -21.22
N THR A 853 13.46 -16.01 -20.37
CA THR A 853 13.33 -16.09 -18.91
C THR A 853 12.51 -14.95 -18.32
N ILE A 854 12.77 -13.70 -18.72
CA ILE A 854 12.22 -12.48 -18.06
C ILE A 854 11.38 -11.64 -19.05
N GLY A 855 11.36 -12.00 -20.33
CA GLY A 855 10.63 -11.28 -21.37
C GLY A 855 11.28 -9.98 -21.82
N THR A 856 10.61 -9.29 -22.74
CA THR A 856 10.97 -7.96 -23.25
C THR A 856 11.25 -6.94 -22.13
N PRO A 857 10.45 -6.89 -21.03
CA PRO A 857 10.74 -5.98 -19.93
C PRO A 857 12.11 -6.21 -19.28
N GLY A 858 12.53 -7.48 -19.13
CA GLY A 858 13.83 -7.83 -18.54
C GLY A 858 15.01 -7.29 -19.34
N LEU A 859 15.02 -7.50 -20.66
CA LEU A 859 16.06 -6.98 -21.55
C LEU A 859 16.03 -5.45 -21.65
N SER A 860 14.85 -4.83 -21.78
CA SER A 860 14.69 -3.37 -21.79
C SER A 860 15.18 -2.75 -20.47
N GLY A 861 14.84 -3.37 -19.33
CA GLY A 861 15.32 -2.96 -18.01
C GLY A 861 16.83 -3.09 -17.86
N LEU A 862 17.43 -4.17 -18.39
CA LEU A 862 18.87 -4.36 -18.41
C LEU A 862 19.58 -3.31 -19.28
N ASP A 863 19.05 -3.01 -20.46
CA ASP A 863 19.56 -1.94 -21.33
C ASP A 863 19.54 -0.57 -20.62
N LYS A 864 18.41 -0.25 -19.97
CA LYS A 864 18.25 0.99 -19.20
C LYS A 864 19.21 1.06 -18.01
N LEU A 865 19.39 -0.04 -17.27
CA LEU A 865 20.34 -0.08 -16.15
C LEU A 865 21.79 0.10 -16.60
N ILE A 866 22.19 -0.59 -17.67
CA ILE A 866 23.54 -0.44 -18.27
C ILE A 866 23.73 0.99 -18.79
N SER A 867 22.67 1.63 -19.33
CA SER A 867 22.73 3.04 -19.74
C SER A 867 23.06 3.98 -18.58
N PHE A 868 22.60 3.68 -17.36
CA PHE A 868 22.97 4.44 -16.16
C PHE A 868 24.42 4.20 -15.75
N PHE A 869 24.92 2.96 -15.85
CA PHE A 869 26.35 2.68 -15.61
C PHE A 869 27.25 3.44 -16.59
N ILE A 870 26.84 3.57 -17.86
CA ILE A 870 27.56 4.37 -18.85
C ILE A 870 27.61 5.85 -18.45
N VAL A 871 26.51 6.42 -17.95
CA VAL A 871 26.49 7.82 -17.45
C VAL A 871 27.51 8.00 -16.34
N ILE A 872 27.52 7.10 -15.34
CA ILE A 872 28.44 7.17 -14.18
C ILE A 872 29.91 7.13 -14.65
N GLU A 873 30.26 6.19 -15.53
CA GLU A 873 31.64 6.05 -16.01
C GLU A 873 32.04 7.20 -16.96
N LEU A 874 31.11 7.74 -17.76
CA LEU A 874 31.35 8.91 -18.61
C LEU A 874 31.61 10.17 -17.79
N GLU A 875 30.79 10.44 -16.76
CA GLU A 875 30.98 11.59 -15.87
C GLU A 875 32.32 11.50 -15.14
N ALA A 876 32.67 10.32 -14.64
CA ALA A 876 33.96 10.07 -13.98
C ALA A 876 35.15 10.32 -14.93
N LEU A 877 35.08 9.81 -16.17
CA LEU A 877 36.13 10.01 -17.17
C LEU A 877 36.24 11.49 -17.58
N VAL A 878 35.13 12.17 -17.85
CA VAL A 878 35.12 13.59 -18.23
C VAL A 878 35.69 14.45 -17.10
N HIS A 879 35.30 14.18 -15.85
CA HIS A 879 35.85 14.88 -14.69
C HIS A 879 37.37 14.61 -14.52
N TYR A 880 37.82 13.38 -14.75
CA TYR A 880 39.24 13.03 -14.73
C TYR A 880 40.03 13.78 -15.80
N ILE A 881 39.51 13.84 -17.03
CA ILE A 881 40.12 14.58 -18.14
C ILE A 881 40.15 16.08 -17.83
N GLU A 882 39.05 16.64 -17.32
CA GLU A 882 38.97 18.06 -16.94
C GLU A 882 40.02 18.43 -15.89
N LYS A 883 40.14 17.62 -14.85
CA LYS A 883 41.14 17.81 -13.80
C LYS A 883 42.57 17.68 -14.34
N SER A 884 42.80 16.79 -15.29
CA SER A 884 44.11 16.54 -15.89
C SER A 884 44.56 17.67 -16.81
N ILE A 885 43.64 18.27 -17.59
CA ILE A 885 43.92 19.41 -18.49
C ILE A 885 44.37 20.66 -17.73
N ARG A 886 43.96 20.83 -16.46
CA ARG A 886 44.39 21.95 -15.61
C ARG A 886 45.89 21.91 -15.24
N ASN A 887 46.60 20.82 -15.54
CA ASN A 887 48.02 20.68 -15.27
C ASN A 887 48.86 21.34 -16.38
N LYS A 888 49.81 22.22 -16.02
CA LYS A 888 50.63 22.97 -16.99
C LYS A 888 51.43 22.08 -17.96
N THR A 889 51.85 20.90 -17.53
CA THR A 889 52.56 19.94 -18.37
C THR A 889 51.70 19.32 -19.47
N TRP A 890 50.37 19.23 -19.25
CA TRP A 890 49.44 18.75 -20.27
C TRP A 890 49.24 19.77 -21.38
N LEU A 891 49.10 21.05 -21.02
CA LEU A 891 48.92 22.12 -22.00
C LEU A 891 50.13 22.23 -22.93
N SER A 892 51.35 22.18 -22.39
CA SER A 892 52.57 22.23 -23.21
C SER A 892 52.71 21.01 -24.13
N LEU A 893 52.40 19.80 -23.65
CA LEU A 893 52.45 18.58 -24.46
C LEU A 893 51.40 18.59 -25.58
N LEU A 894 50.21 19.13 -25.32
CA LEU A 894 49.14 19.26 -26.30
C LEU A 894 49.50 20.28 -27.39
N GLU A 895 50.05 21.44 -27.01
CA GLU A 895 50.55 22.46 -27.94
C GLU A 895 51.70 21.92 -28.82
N ASP A 896 52.66 21.19 -28.23
CA ASP A 896 53.75 20.54 -28.96
C ASP A 896 53.24 19.47 -29.94
N CYS A 897 52.24 18.66 -29.55
CA CYS A 897 51.66 17.64 -30.42
C CYS A 897 50.81 18.26 -31.55
N GLU A 898 50.04 19.31 -31.25
CA GLU A 898 49.16 19.97 -32.23
C GLU A 898 49.98 20.73 -33.29
N THR A 899 51.05 21.42 -32.88
CA THR A 899 51.99 22.06 -33.81
C THR A 899 52.69 21.02 -34.69
N THR A 900 53.12 19.89 -34.11
CA THR A 900 53.74 18.79 -34.87
C THR A 900 52.77 18.19 -35.88
N LEU A 901 51.51 17.93 -35.51
CA LEU A 901 50.48 17.38 -36.39
C LEU A 901 50.07 18.35 -37.51
N ASN A 902 49.98 19.66 -37.22
CA ASN A 902 49.62 20.66 -38.23
C ASN A 902 50.77 21.00 -39.20
N SER A 903 52.03 20.72 -38.82
CA SER A 903 53.22 20.95 -39.67
C SER A 903 53.48 19.85 -40.72
N LEU A 904 52.59 18.86 -40.86
CA LEU A 904 52.79 17.68 -41.70
C LEU A 904 52.86 17.92 -43.23
N ASP A 905 52.66 19.15 -43.70
CA ASP A 905 52.97 19.54 -45.08
C ASP A 905 54.49 19.64 -45.36
N SER A 906 55.35 19.60 -44.33
CA SER A 906 56.82 19.61 -44.49
C SER A 906 57.53 18.45 -43.76
N ALA A 907 57.90 17.43 -44.55
CA ALA A 907 59.00 16.47 -44.37
C ALA A 907 59.04 15.52 -43.15
N LYS A 908 58.68 14.25 -43.41
CA LYS A 908 59.50 13.00 -43.36
C LYS A 908 60.49 12.70 -42.19
N SER A 909 60.73 13.55 -41.18
CA SER A 909 61.76 13.28 -40.14
C SER A 909 61.33 13.45 -38.67
N ASN A 910 60.11 13.90 -38.37
CA ASN A 910 59.68 14.20 -36.98
C ASN A 910 58.75 13.16 -36.34
N ILE A 911 58.39 12.07 -37.02
CA ILE A 911 57.42 11.07 -36.51
C ILE A 911 58.02 10.15 -35.44
N THR A 912 59.31 9.81 -35.52
CA THR A 912 60.01 9.10 -34.44
C THR A 912 60.09 9.95 -33.16
N LYS A 913 60.16 11.29 -33.27
CA LYS A 913 60.04 12.19 -32.11
C LYS A 913 58.62 12.18 -31.54
N LEU A 914 57.59 12.22 -32.38
CA LEU A 914 56.19 12.10 -31.94
C LEU A 914 55.95 10.76 -31.22
N HIS A 915 56.40 9.65 -31.80
CA HIS A 915 56.34 8.31 -31.20
C HIS A 915 57.08 8.23 -29.85
N ASN A 916 58.29 8.77 -29.79
CA ASN A 916 59.10 8.74 -28.56
C ASN A 916 58.50 9.65 -27.47
N SER A 917 57.96 10.83 -27.83
CA SER A 917 57.26 11.71 -26.89
C SER A 917 55.95 11.12 -26.38
N ILE A 918 55.17 10.46 -27.25
CA ILE A 918 53.93 9.77 -26.87
C ILE A 918 54.24 8.57 -25.96
N ASN A 919 55.26 7.77 -26.29
CA ASN A 919 55.63 6.59 -25.48
C ASN A 919 56.27 6.96 -24.13
N ALA A 920 57.09 8.01 -24.06
CA ALA A 920 57.76 8.44 -22.82
C ALA A 920 56.80 9.06 -21.78
N SER A 921 55.69 9.66 -22.22
CA SER A 921 54.66 10.27 -21.37
C SER A 921 53.48 9.33 -21.02
N SER A 922 53.40 8.15 -21.66
CA SER A 922 52.20 7.30 -21.74
C SER A 922 51.98 6.34 -20.55
N SER A 923 53.03 5.88 -19.86
CA SER A 923 52.90 4.65 -19.03
C SER A 923 52.13 4.79 -17.70
N LYS A 924 51.94 6.01 -17.17
CA LYS A 924 51.20 6.24 -15.89
C LYS A 924 49.88 7.01 -16.03
N LEU A 925 49.72 7.82 -17.09
CA LEU A 925 48.56 8.73 -17.23
C LEU A 925 47.35 8.04 -17.86
N TRP A 926 47.59 7.10 -18.78
CA TRP A 926 46.52 6.47 -19.57
C TRP A 926 45.99 5.17 -18.99
N SER A 927 46.63 4.60 -17.96
CA SER A 927 46.19 3.33 -17.35
C SER A 927 44.79 3.42 -16.74
N SER A 928 44.47 4.52 -16.05
CA SER A 928 43.13 4.75 -15.49
C SER A 928 42.10 5.11 -16.57
N ALA A 929 42.50 5.96 -17.53
CA ALA A 929 41.67 6.30 -18.70
C ALA A 929 41.28 5.08 -19.54
N LEU A 930 42.19 4.11 -19.68
CA LEU A 930 41.93 2.85 -20.37
C LEU A 930 40.85 2.03 -19.67
N GLU A 931 40.85 1.96 -18.34
CA GLU A 931 39.82 1.23 -17.60
C GLU A 931 38.42 1.79 -17.86
N TRP A 932 38.25 3.13 -17.80
CA TRP A 932 36.99 3.79 -18.12
C TRP A 932 36.58 3.57 -19.58
N ALA A 933 37.49 3.77 -20.53
CA ALA A 933 37.19 3.61 -21.95
C ALA A 933 36.76 2.17 -22.30
N LEU A 934 37.43 1.16 -21.73
CA LEU A 934 37.06 -0.23 -21.91
C LEU A 934 35.71 -0.55 -21.26
N LYS A 935 35.43 -0.06 -20.04
CA LYS A 935 34.11 -0.22 -19.40
C LYS A 935 32.98 0.39 -20.23
N ILE A 936 33.15 1.64 -20.68
CA ILE A 936 32.15 2.33 -21.50
C ILE A 936 31.89 1.54 -22.79
N GLY A 937 32.95 1.15 -23.50
CA GLY A 937 32.83 0.37 -24.74
C GLY A 937 32.19 -0.99 -24.53
N HIS A 938 32.49 -1.64 -23.40
CA HIS A 938 31.96 -2.94 -23.04
C HIS A 938 30.46 -2.86 -22.75
N TYR A 939 30.04 -1.89 -21.94
CA TYR A 939 28.64 -1.63 -21.64
C TYR A 939 27.86 -1.31 -22.91
N GLN A 940 28.44 -0.49 -23.78
CA GLN A 940 27.84 -0.12 -25.04
C GLN A 940 27.68 -1.31 -26.00
N LEU A 941 28.68 -2.20 -26.06
CA LEU A 941 28.60 -3.45 -26.82
C LEU A 941 27.45 -4.33 -26.31
N LEU A 942 27.31 -4.48 -24.99
CA LEU A 942 26.21 -5.23 -24.39
C LEU A 942 24.85 -4.63 -24.78
N ARG A 943 24.67 -3.29 -24.66
CA ARG A 943 23.45 -2.60 -25.10
C ARG A 943 23.13 -2.87 -26.57
N LYS A 944 24.13 -2.87 -27.44
CA LYS A 944 23.93 -3.16 -28.87
C LYS A 944 23.43 -4.59 -29.12
N LYS A 945 23.92 -5.56 -28.34
CA LYS A 945 23.44 -6.96 -28.44
C LYS A 945 22.04 -7.14 -27.88
N ILE A 946 21.70 -6.44 -26.80
CA ILE A 946 20.33 -6.41 -26.26
C ILE A 946 19.36 -5.83 -27.30
N ALA A 947 19.68 -4.68 -27.90
CA ALA A 947 18.84 -4.06 -28.93
C ALA A 947 18.67 -4.97 -30.17
N TYR A 948 19.73 -5.66 -30.57
CA TYR A 948 19.67 -6.64 -31.65
C TYR A 948 18.69 -7.79 -31.34
N GLU A 949 18.73 -8.34 -30.13
CA GLU A 949 17.85 -9.42 -29.72
C GLU A 949 16.39 -8.96 -29.63
N LEU A 950 16.14 -7.80 -29.00
CA LEU A 950 14.80 -7.20 -28.92
C LEU A 950 14.18 -6.96 -30.30
N ASN A 951 14.97 -6.42 -31.23
CA ASN A 951 14.50 -6.17 -32.59
C ASN A 951 14.24 -7.46 -33.36
N THR A 952 15.08 -8.48 -33.16
CA THR A 952 14.91 -9.79 -33.76
C THR A 952 13.61 -10.42 -33.28
N ALA A 953 13.38 -10.46 -31.97
CA ALA A 953 12.14 -10.99 -31.38
C ALA A 953 10.90 -10.24 -31.89
N CYS A 954 10.92 -8.90 -31.91
CA CYS A 954 9.78 -8.12 -32.37
C CYS A 954 9.44 -8.35 -33.85
N LYS A 955 10.43 -8.59 -34.71
CA LYS A 955 10.20 -8.96 -36.12
C LYS A 955 9.46 -10.28 -36.29
N PHE A 956 9.65 -11.22 -35.36
CA PHE A 956 8.96 -12.51 -35.37
C PHE A 956 7.58 -12.44 -34.70
N GLU A 957 7.50 -11.84 -33.51
CA GLU A 957 6.29 -11.85 -32.68
C GLU A 957 5.29 -10.74 -33.04
N ALA A 958 5.77 -9.57 -33.48
CA ALA A 958 4.97 -8.36 -33.71
C ALA A 958 5.39 -7.59 -34.97
N LYS A 959 5.53 -8.31 -36.09
CA LYS A 959 6.04 -7.78 -37.39
C LYS A 959 5.38 -6.47 -37.83
N HIS A 960 4.07 -6.34 -37.69
CA HIS A 960 3.34 -5.12 -38.10
C HIS A 960 3.69 -3.91 -37.22
N MET A 961 3.88 -4.12 -35.91
CA MET A 961 4.28 -3.06 -34.98
C MET A 961 5.71 -2.60 -35.25
N GLU A 962 6.63 -3.54 -35.50
CA GLU A 962 8.01 -3.23 -35.88
C GLU A 962 8.07 -2.39 -37.16
N ALA A 963 7.34 -2.81 -38.20
CA ALA A 963 7.29 -2.11 -39.48
C ALA A 963 6.68 -0.70 -39.34
N ALA A 964 5.60 -0.57 -38.56
CA ALA A 964 4.95 0.71 -38.30
C ALA A 964 5.88 1.67 -37.54
N LEU A 965 6.53 1.20 -36.47
CA LEU A 965 7.46 2.02 -35.67
C LEU A 965 8.70 2.42 -36.48
N ARG A 966 9.24 1.51 -37.30
CA ARG A 966 10.38 1.82 -38.17
C ARG A 966 10.01 2.85 -39.23
N THR A 967 8.84 2.72 -39.83
CA THR A 967 8.32 3.68 -40.82
C THR A 967 8.11 5.04 -40.17
N LEU A 968 7.48 5.09 -39.00
CA LEU A 968 7.25 6.31 -38.24
C LEU A 968 8.58 6.97 -37.85
N ASN A 969 9.55 6.22 -37.32
CA ASN A 969 10.87 6.75 -36.99
C ASN A 969 11.56 7.36 -38.21
N THR A 970 11.51 6.68 -39.36
CA THR A 970 12.09 7.18 -40.61
C THR A 970 11.39 8.45 -41.08
N ALA A 971 10.06 8.51 -41.01
CA ALA A 971 9.28 9.69 -41.37
C ALA A 971 9.61 10.89 -40.47
N VAL A 972 9.66 10.68 -39.15
CA VAL A 972 10.01 11.71 -38.16
C VAL A 972 11.43 12.22 -38.37
N LEU A 973 12.41 11.33 -38.57
CA LEU A 973 13.79 11.73 -38.86
C LEU A 973 13.90 12.52 -40.17
N CYS A 974 13.17 12.13 -41.22
CA CYS A 974 13.08 12.87 -42.47
C CYS A 974 12.47 14.28 -42.29
N GLU A 975 11.49 14.42 -41.40
CA GLU A 975 10.87 15.72 -41.12
C GLU A 975 11.81 16.64 -40.31
N ILE A 976 12.52 16.09 -39.32
CA ILE A 976 13.55 16.81 -38.56
C ILE A 976 14.66 17.29 -39.51
N ALA A 977 15.16 16.41 -40.39
CA ALA A 977 16.22 16.75 -41.35
C ALA A 977 15.78 17.82 -42.38
N LYS A 978 14.49 17.92 -42.70
CA LYS A 978 13.95 18.99 -43.56
C LYS A 978 13.91 20.34 -42.85
N LYS A 979 13.75 20.35 -41.51
CA LYS A 979 13.61 21.56 -40.69
C LYS A 979 14.94 22.13 -40.19
N ASP A 980 16.02 21.36 -40.16
CA ASP A 980 17.38 21.89 -39.89
C ASP A 980 17.85 22.93 -40.94
N ASN A 981 17.13 23.10 -42.06
CA ASN A 981 17.35 24.16 -43.06
C ASN A 981 16.50 25.43 -42.84
N ILE A 982 15.62 25.49 -41.85
CA ILE A 982 14.76 26.64 -41.57
C ILE A 982 14.77 26.90 -40.06
N ASN A 983 15.53 27.91 -39.62
CA ASN A 983 15.48 28.44 -38.25
C ASN A 983 14.03 28.68 -37.85
N ASN A 984 13.50 27.90 -36.90
CA ASN A 984 12.35 28.30 -36.10
C ASN A 984 12.25 27.53 -34.78
N GLU A 985 11.79 28.28 -33.79
CA GLU A 985 11.71 27.97 -32.37
C GLU A 985 10.82 26.76 -32.05
N THR A 986 11.19 26.08 -30.96
CA THR A 986 10.67 24.80 -30.48
C THR A 986 9.23 24.87 -29.95
N GLU A 987 8.37 23.96 -30.43
CA GLU A 987 7.05 23.68 -29.83
C GLU A 987 7.13 22.55 -28.78
N PRO A 988 6.45 22.67 -27.62
CA PRO A 988 6.46 21.67 -26.55
C PRO A 988 5.84 20.32 -26.94
N GLU A 989 4.82 20.30 -27.81
CA GLU A 989 4.14 19.07 -28.27
C GLU A 989 5.08 18.11 -29.03
N LYS A 990 6.09 18.66 -29.72
CA LYS A 990 7.12 17.84 -30.41
C LYS A 990 8.01 17.10 -29.41
N SER A 991 8.27 17.69 -28.25
CA SER A 991 9.11 17.07 -27.21
C SER A 991 8.44 15.85 -26.60
N GLU A 992 7.12 15.90 -26.39
CA GLU A 992 6.36 14.78 -25.83
C GLU A 992 6.29 13.61 -26.81
N LEU A 993 5.95 13.86 -28.07
CA LEU A 993 5.93 12.84 -29.13
C LEU A 993 7.29 12.17 -29.30
N LEU A 994 8.38 12.93 -29.35
CA LEU A 994 9.73 12.39 -29.48
C LEU A 994 10.14 11.53 -28.27
N HIS A 995 9.75 11.96 -27.07
CA HIS A 995 9.98 11.18 -25.86
C HIS A 995 9.22 9.84 -25.91
N GLU A 996 7.93 9.90 -26.19
CA GLU A 996 7.05 8.75 -26.31
C GLU A 996 7.47 7.76 -27.39
N LEU A 997 7.92 8.27 -28.55
CA LEU A 997 8.44 7.45 -29.64
C LEU A 997 9.77 6.81 -29.25
N SER A 998 10.69 7.57 -28.64
CA SER A 998 11.99 7.05 -28.19
C SER A 998 11.83 5.86 -27.23
N VAL A 999 10.89 5.95 -26.28
CA VAL A 999 10.61 4.84 -25.36
C VAL A 999 10.16 3.60 -26.14
N ARG A 1000 9.21 3.73 -27.07
CA ARG A 1000 8.73 2.59 -27.87
C ARG A 1000 9.82 2.00 -28.77
N LEU A 1001 10.70 2.85 -29.33
CA LEU A 1001 11.83 2.40 -30.16
C LEU A 1001 12.88 1.63 -29.35
N ASP A 1002 13.16 2.06 -28.10
CA ASP A 1002 14.06 1.36 -27.18
C ASP A 1002 13.51 -0.04 -26.85
N TRP A 1003 12.21 -0.17 -26.57
CA TRP A 1003 11.56 -1.46 -26.27
C TRP A 1003 11.56 -2.45 -27.45
N VAL A 1004 11.53 -1.94 -28.68
CA VAL A 1004 11.56 -2.75 -29.91
C VAL A 1004 12.99 -2.92 -30.47
N GLY A 1005 14.01 -2.36 -29.79
CA GLY A 1005 15.40 -2.46 -30.21
C GLY A 1005 15.71 -1.78 -31.56
N ILE A 1006 14.87 -0.84 -32.01
CA ILE A 1006 15.10 -0.08 -33.25
C ILE A 1006 16.12 1.05 -33.03
N SER A 1007 16.17 1.58 -31.80
CA SER A 1007 17.12 2.63 -31.45
C SER A 1007 18.56 2.14 -31.63
N ASP A 1008 19.45 3.06 -32.02
CA ASP A 1008 20.88 2.76 -32.15
C ASP A 1008 21.62 3.24 -30.90
N PRO A 1009 22.04 2.34 -29.99
CA PRO A 1009 22.72 2.75 -28.78
C PRO A 1009 23.96 3.60 -29.06
N HIS A 1010 24.74 3.29 -30.12
CA HIS A 1010 26.00 3.99 -30.45
C HIS A 1010 25.81 5.48 -30.76
N ASN A 1011 24.59 5.89 -31.14
CA ASN A 1011 24.29 7.29 -31.45
C ASN A 1011 23.62 8.04 -30.29
N LYS A 1012 23.42 7.40 -29.14
CA LYS A 1012 22.79 8.03 -27.97
C LYS A 1012 23.77 8.99 -27.29
N VAL A 1013 23.28 10.19 -26.96
CA VAL A 1013 23.97 11.17 -26.11
C VAL A 1013 23.46 10.99 -24.68
N TYR A 1014 24.37 10.72 -23.75
CA TYR A 1014 24.08 10.42 -22.35
C TYR A 1014 24.26 11.64 -21.45
N ILE A 1015 25.34 12.40 -21.69
CA ILE A 1015 25.73 13.54 -20.86
C ILE A 1015 25.88 14.79 -21.73
N LYS A 1016 25.79 15.97 -21.11
CA LYS A 1016 26.18 17.25 -21.72
C LYS A 1016 27.53 17.66 -21.14
N PRO A 1017 28.66 17.28 -21.78
CA PRO A 1017 29.97 17.58 -21.23
C PRO A 1017 30.26 19.10 -21.26
N PRO A 1018 31.16 19.60 -20.39
CA PRO A 1018 31.63 20.97 -20.46
C PRO A 1018 32.36 21.23 -21.79
N LYS A 1019 32.44 22.49 -22.21
CA LYS A 1019 33.18 22.87 -23.43
C LYS A 1019 34.67 22.56 -23.24
N MET A 1020 35.21 21.70 -24.09
CA MET A 1020 36.61 21.29 -24.10
C MET A 1020 37.17 21.34 -25.52
N ASP A 1021 37.99 22.34 -25.83
CA ASP A 1021 38.46 22.57 -27.21
C ASP A 1021 39.49 21.51 -27.67
N ASN A 1022 40.30 20.98 -26.74
CA ASN A 1022 41.40 20.06 -27.04
C ASN A 1022 41.03 18.56 -26.95
N ILE A 1023 39.74 18.23 -26.77
CA ILE A 1023 39.34 16.84 -26.51
C ILE A 1023 39.65 15.89 -27.69
N ALA A 1024 39.57 16.38 -28.94
CA ALA A 1024 39.85 15.56 -30.14
C ALA A 1024 41.31 15.06 -30.16
N ILE A 1025 42.27 15.92 -29.80
CA ILE A 1025 43.69 15.57 -29.79
C ILE A 1025 44.05 14.73 -28.57
N ILE A 1026 43.43 14.99 -27.40
CA ILE A 1026 43.61 14.17 -26.18
C ILE A 1026 43.19 12.73 -26.45
N ILE A 1027 42.00 12.53 -27.03
CA ILE A 1027 41.49 11.20 -27.36
C ILE A 1027 42.34 10.54 -28.46
N PHE A 1028 42.87 11.31 -29.42
CA PHE A 1028 43.82 10.79 -30.41
C PHE A 1028 45.11 10.26 -29.77
N LEU A 1029 45.76 11.06 -28.91
CA LEU A 1029 46.99 10.66 -28.21
C LEU A 1029 46.75 9.42 -27.32
N PHE A 1030 45.60 9.39 -26.65
CA PHE A 1030 45.15 8.24 -25.89
C PHE A 1030 45.02 7.00 -26.77
N THR A 1031 44.32 7.07 -27.92
CA THR A 1031 44.18 5.95 -28.85
C THR A 1031 45.54 5.43 -29.30
N VAL A 1032 46.43 6.31 -29.78
CA VAL A 1032 47.76 5.94 -30.30
C VAL A 1032 48.59 5.21 -29.25
N SER A 1033 48.50 5.64 -27.98
CA SER A 1033 49.21 4.97 -26.87
C SER A 1033 48.82 3.50 -26.66
N GLN A 1034 47.63 3.09 -27.10
CA GLN A 1034 47.13 1.73 -26.97
C GLN A 1034 47.32 0.89 -28.23
N LEU A 1035 47.42 1.51 -29.42
CA LEU A 1035 47.59 0.78 -30.69
C LEU A 1035 48.86 -0.08 -30.72
N ASN A 1036 49.95 0.37 -30.10
CA ASN A 1036 51.21 -0.38 -30.03
C ASN A 1036 51.07 -1.75 -29.32
N LYS A 1037 49.99 -1.95 -28.55
CA LYS A 1037 49.67 -3.18 -27.83
C LYS A 1037 48.84 -4.17 -28.64
N LEU A 1038 48.34 -3.78 -29.81
CA LEU A 1038 47.48 -4.61 -30.67
C LEU A 1038 48.27 -5.20 -31.84
N PHE A 1039 47.82 -6.34 -32.37
CA PHE A 1039 48.26 -6.89 -33.64
C PHE A 1039 47.07 -7.49 -34.40
N TYR A 1040 47.17 -7.53 -35.73
CA TYR A 1040 46.14 -8.14 -36.57
C TYR A 1040 46.33 -9.65 -36.67
N CYS A 1041 45.32 -10.42 -36.27
CA CYS A 1041 45.30 -11.88 -36.37
C CYS A 1041 44.49 -12.31 -37.59
N LYS A 1042 45.16 -12.94 -38.57
CA LYS A 1042 44.52 -13.42 -39.81
C LYS A 1042 43.47 -14.51 -39.55
N ASN A 1043 43.70 -15.40 -38.58
CA ASN A 1043 42.81 -16.53 -38.29
C ASN A 1043 41.44 -16.09 -37.77
N THR A 1044 41.40 -15.03 -36.97
CA THR A 1044 40.17 -14.48 -36.40
C THR A 1044 39.66 -13.26 -37.17
N ALA A 1045 40.40 -12.81 -38.19
CA ALA A 1045 40.19 -11.56 -38.92
C ALA A 1045 39.91 -10.38 -37.96
N SER A 1046 40.66 -10.32 -36.85
CA SER A 1046 40.43 -9.36 -35.77
C SER A 1046 41.73 -8.86 -35.15
N LEU A 1047 41.65 -7.70 -34.50
CA LEU A 1047 42.76 -7.13 -33.73
C LEU A 1047 42.78 -7.75 -32.32
N LEU A 1048 43.92 -8.33 -31.95
CA LEU A 1048 44.14 -8.98 -30.65
C LEU A 1048 45.29 -8.31 -29.89
N SER A 1049 45.32 -8.48 -28.57
CA SER A 1049 46.41 -7.96 -27.73
C SER A 1049 47.71 -8.76 -27.91
N LYS A 1050 48.85 -8.08 -28.05
CA LYS A 1050 50.19 -8.69 -28.21
C LYS A 1050 50.63 -9.49 -26.98
N LYS A 1051 50.20 -9.07 -25.78
CA LYS A 1051 50.58 -9.68 -24.49
C LYS A 1051 49.35 -9.88 -23.60
N TYR A 1052 49.26 -11.05 -22.98
CA TYR A 1052 48.23 -11.36 -21.97
C TYR A 1052 48.24 -10.46 -20.73
N GLN A 1053 49.38 -9.81 -20.44
CA GLN A 1053 49.56 -8.93 -19.28
C GLN A 1053 48.99 -7.53 -19.50
N ASP A 1054 48.79 -7.13 -20.76
CA ASP A 1054 48.23 -5.84 -21.17
C ASP A 1054 47.00 -6.06 -22.08
N PRO A 1055 45.91 -6.65 -21.54
CA PRO A 1055 44.74 -7.01 -22.33
C PRO A 1055 44.03 -5.75 -22.85
N VAL A 1056 43.88 -5.68 -24.17
CA VAL A 1056 43.10 -4.64 -24.86
C VAL A 1056 42.22 -5.34 -25.89
N ASP A 1057 40.91 -5.34 -25.66
CA ASP A 1057 39.91 -5.74 -26.65
C ASP A 1057 39.71 -4.56 -27.62
N ALA A 1058 40.14 -4.73 -28.87
CA ALA A 1058 40.11 -3.67 -29.87
C ALA A 1058 38.69 -3.23 -30.25
N VAL A 1059 37.71 -4.14 -30.23
CA VAL A 1059 36.31 -3.84 -30.54
C VAL A 1059 35.71 -3.00 -29.43
N VAL A 1060 35.86 -3.46 -28.19
CA VAL A 1060 35.40 -2.74 -27.00
C VAL A 1060 36.08 -1.38 -26.92
N PHE A 1061 37.39 -1.30 -27.15
CA PHE A 1061 38.12 -0.04 -27.15
C PHE A 1061 37.62 0.93 -28.21
N ALA A 1062 37.43 0.49 -29.46
CA ALA A 1062 36.92 1.33 -30.54
C ALA A 1062 35.51 1.88 -30.24
N ILE A 1063 34.61 1.05 -29.70
CA ILE A 1063 33.26 1.47 -29.28
C ILE A 1063 33.34 2.46 -28.12
N GLY A 1064 34.25 2.24 -27.16
CA GLY A 1064 34.47 3.15 -26.04
C GLY A 1064 34.88 4.55 -26.49
N ILE A 1065 35.89 4.64 -27.35
CA ILE A 1065 36.35 5.91 -27.95
C ILE A 1065 35.22 6.59 -28.73
N GLN A 1066 34.48 5.81 -29.54
CA GLN A 1066 33.35 6.30 -30.32
C GLN A 1066 32.26 6.90 -29.42
N THR A 1067 31.93 6.22 -28.31
CA THR A 1067 30.91 6.65 -27.36
C THR A 1067 31.31 7.93 -26.64
N ILE A 1068 32.58 8.05 -26.23
CA ILE A 1068 33.14 9.26 -25.61
C ILE A 1068 33.03 10.45 -26.57
N LEU A 1069 33.51 10.29 -27.81
CA LEU A 1069 33.51 11.36 -28.81
C LEU A 1069 32.08 11.80 -29.19
N ARG A 1070 31.10 10.89 -29.16
CA ARG A 1070 29.69 11.17 -29.48
C ARG A 1070 29.02 12.11 -28.46
N GLN A 1071 29.55 12.22 -27.25
CA GLN A 1071 29.03 13.18 -26.25
C GLN A 1071 29.36 14.64 -26.60
N PHE A 1072 30.31 14.86 -27.52
CA PHE A 1072 30.71 16.17 -27.99
C PHE A 1072 30.13 16.48 -29.38
N HIS A 1073 30.27 17.74 -29.82
CA HIS A 1073 29.84 18.16 -31.15
C HIS A 1073 30.54 17.35 -32.25
N ILE A 1074 29.84 17.06 -33.36
CA ILE A 1074 30.31 16.19 -34.45
C ILE A 1074 31.67 16.61 -35.06
N SER A 1075 32.00 17.90 -34.98
CA SER A 1075 33.30 18.43 -35.41
C SER A 1075 34.49 17.81 -34.66
N VAL A 1076 34.31 17.45 -33.39
CA VAL A 1076 35.35 16.79 -32.56
C VAL A 1076 35.69 15.42 -33.12
N MET A 1077 34.66 14.62 -33.43
CA MET A 1077 34.84 13.29 -34.03
C MET A 1077 35.52 13.38 -35.40
N ASN A 1078 35.16 14.37 -36.23
CA ASN A 1078 35.81 14.60 -37.52
C ASN A 1078 37.30 14.97 -37.37
N ARG A 1079 37.64 15.84 -36.41
CA ARG A 1079 39.05 16.21 -36.11
C ARG A 1079 39.85 14.99 -35.63
N TYR A 1080 39.29 14.19 -34.73
CA TYR A 1080 39.91 12.95 -34.26
C TYR A 1080 40.22 11.98 -35.41
N VAL A 1081 39.26 11.76 -36.32
CA VAL A 1081 39.46 10.90 -37.50
C VAL A 1081 40.54 11.46 -38.41
N LYS A 1082 40.60 12.79 -38.61
CA LYS A 1082 41.65 13.42 -39.39
C LYS A 1082 43.04 13.16 -38.80
N TYR A 1083 43.22 13.36 -37.48
CA TYR A 1083 44.49 13.06 -36.80
C TYR A 1083 44.88 11.58 -36.93
N LEU A 1084 43.92 10.66 -36.82
CA LEU A 1084 44.17 9.22 -36.97
C LEU A 1084 44.56 8.86 -38.41
N CYS A 1085 43.95 9.50 -39.42
CA CYS A 1085 44.33 9.31 -40.83
C CYS A 1085 45.76 9.80 -41.10
N MET A 1086 46.11 10.98 -40.60
CA MET A 1086 47.46 11.54 -40.71
C MET A 1086 48.50 10.63 -40.05
N TYR A 1087 48.16 10.03 -38.91
CA TYR A 1087 49.00 9.06 -38.22
C TYR A 1087 49.19 7.77 -39.04
N VAL A 1088 48.13 7.21 -39.63
CA VAL A 1088 48.23 6.01 -40.50
C VAL A 1088 49.09 6.28 -41.73
N LEU A 1089 48.91 7.42 -42.41
CA LEU A 1089 49.70 7.81 -43.57
C LEU A 1089 51.20 7.94 -43.26
N SER A 1090 51.54 8.31 -42.03
CA SER A 1090 52.92 8.47 -41.60
C SER A 1090 53.73 7.16 -41.75
N PHE A 1091 53.13 6.00 -41.50
CA PHE A 1091 53.78 4.69 -41.67
C PHE A 1091 53.96 4.29 -43.14
N VAL A 1092 52.99 4.64 -43.99
CA VAL A 1092 53.02 4.38 -45.43
C VAL A 1092 54.15 5.15 -46.11
N THR A 1093 54.46 6.35 -45.61
CA THR A 1093 55.60 7.14 -46.12
C THR A 1093 56.97 6.58 -45.68
N VAL A 1094 57.04 5.92 -44.52
CA VAL A 1094 58.26 5.27 -43.97
C VAL A 1094 58.56 3.95 -44.69
N GLU A 1095 57.54 3.24 -45.18
CA GLU A 1095 57.66 2.00 -45.99
C GLU A 1095 58.48 2.15 -47.27
N SER A 1096 58.72 3.38 -47.74
CA SER A 1096 59.59 3.63 -48.91
C SER A 1096 61.06 3.23 -48.70
N MET A 1097 61.46 2.77 -47.50
CA MET A 1097 62.87 2.50 -47.17
C MET A 1097 63.24 1.05 -46.78
N LYS A 1098 62.33 0.10 -46.49
CA LYS A 1098 62.65 -1.34 -46.27
C LYS A 1098 61.37 -2.21 -46.18
N ALA A 1099 61.27 -3.28 -46.98
CA ALA A 1099 60.17 -4.24 -46.93
C ALA A 1099 60.39 -5.30 -45.83
N GLY A 1100 59.36 -5.61 -45.01
CA GLY A 1100 59.38 -6.65 -43.98
C GLY A 1100 59.78 -6.20 -42.56
N GLY A 1101 59.74 -4.90 -42.24
CA GLY A 1101 60.08 -4.37 -40.91
C GLY A 1101 58.88 -4.23 -39.95
N ASP A 1102 59.14 -4.11 -38.64
CA ASP A 1102 58.11 -3.92 -37.60
C ASP A 1102 57.12 -2.78 -37.92
N ALA A 1103 57.59 -1.72 -38.59
CA ALA A 1103 56.79 -0.58 -39.03
C ALA A 1103 55.68 -0.93 -40.05
N GLU A 1104 55.87 -1.95 -40.90
CA GLU A 1104 54.86 -2.43 -41.86
C GLU A 1104 53.71 -3.15 -41.12
N THR A 1105 54.05 -3.93 -40.09
CA THR A 1105 53.04 -4.60 -39.24
C THR A 1105 52.26 -3.62 -38.35
N GLU A 1106 52.90 -2.56 -37.85
CA GLU A 1106 52.25 -1.50 -37.08
C GLU A 1106 51.35 -0.63 -37.96
N GLY A 1107 51.79 -0.26 -39.17
CA GLY A 1107 50.98 0.48 -40.14
C GLY A 1107 49.68 -0.25 -40.50
N ALA A 1108 49.76 -1.55 -40.77
CA ALA A 1108 48.59 -2.39 -41.05
C ALA A 1108 47.64 -2.54 -39.85
N THR A 1109 48.19 -2.70 -38.64
CA THR A 1109 47.39 -2.77 -37.40
C THR A 1109 46.61 -1.47 -37.17
N ASN A 1110 47.27 -0.32 -37.36
CA ASN A 1110 46.66 1.00 -37.22
C ASN A 1110 45.55 1.23 -38.25
N LEU A 1111 45.75 0.78 -39.49
CA LEU A 1111 44.75 0.87 -40.54
C LEU A 1111 43.51 0.02 -40.22
N HIS A 1112 43.69 -1.23 -39.78
CA HIS A 1112 42.57 -2.07 -39.37
C HIS A 1112 41.80 -1.49 -38.17
N PHE A 1113 42.49 -0.80 -37.25
CA PHE A 1113 41.80 -0.10 -36.17
C PHE A 1113 40.97 1.08 -36.69
N LEU A 1114 41.49 1.86 -37.64
CA LEU A 1114 40.74 2.94 -38.29
C LEU A 1114 39.48 2.40 -38.99
N GLU A 1115 39.59 1.30 -39.73
CA GLU A 1115 38.44 0.64 -40.37
C GLU A 1115 37.42 0.14 -39.33
N LEU A 1116 37.91 -0.45 -38.23
CA LEU A 1116 37.07 -0.91 -37.12
C LEU A 1116 36.31 0.27 -36.46
N PHE A 1117 37.01 1.35 -36.17
CA PHE A 1117 36.43 2.56 -35.60
C PHE A 1117 35.36 3.16 -36.51
N VAL A 1118 35.62 3.21 -37.82
CA VAL A 1118 34.69 3.77 -38.82
C VAL A 1118 33.43 2.94 -38.92
N LYS A 1119 33.57 1.61 -38.91
CA LYS A 1119 32.44 0.67 -38.89
C LYS A 1119 31.50 0.95 -37.71
N TYR A 1120 32.04 1.14 -36.50
CA TYR A 1120 31.23 1.35 -35.30
C TYR A 1120 30.75 2.80 -35.10
N SER A 1121 31.47 3.78 -35.63
CA SER A 1121 31.08 5.20 -35.54
C SER A 1121 30.06 5.65 -36.58
N GLY A 1122 29.79 4.83 -37.60
CA GLY A 1122 28.83 5.13 -38.66
C GLY A 1122 29.24 6.34 -39.53
N ILE A 1123 30.52 6.70 -39.49
CA ILE A 1123 31.07 7.81 -40.28
C ILE A 1123 31.12 7.39 -41.75
N PRO A 1124 30.73 8.24 -42.71
CA PRO A 1124 30.80 7.90 -44.11
C PRO A 1124 32.25 7.68 -44.53
N ARG A 1125 32.50 6.58 -45.25
CA ARG A 1125 33.85 6.22 -45.75
C ARG A 1125 34.48 7.32 -46.59
N SER A 1126 33.67 8.20 -47.19
CA SER A 1126 34.13 9.39 -47.92
C SER A 1126 34.95 10.36 -47.07
N LEU A 1127 34.77 10.39 -45.74
CA LEU A 1127 35.59 11.22 -44.85
C LEU A 1127 37.04 10.73 -44.79
N ILE A 1128 37.26 9.42 -44.79
CA ILE A 1128 38.59 8.81 -44.79
C ILE A 1128 39.22 8.92 -46.16
N LEU A 1129 38.44 8.67 -47.22
CA LEU A 1129 38.92 8.72 -48.61
C LEU A 1129 39.39 10.12 -49.04
N LYS A 1130 38.94 11.18 -48.36
CA LYS A 1130 39.44 12.54 -48.54
C LYS A 1130 40.86 12.73 -48.00
N GLU A 1131 41.23 11.98 -46.96
CA GLU A 1131 42.51 12.12 -46.27
C GLU A 1131 43.50 11.02 -46.70
N ILE A 1132 43.06 9.78 -46.92
CA ILE A 1132 43.89 8.63 -47.31
C ILE A 1132 43.62 8.24 -48.78
N PRO A 1133 44.63 8.21 -49.67
CA PRO A 1133 44.47 7.76 -51.05
C PRO A 1133 43.99 6.30 -51.15
N VAL A 1134 43.08 6.01 -52.09
CA VAL A 1134 42.50 4.66 -52.33
C VAL A 1134 43.58 3.60 -52.54
N VAL A 1135 44.66 3.95 -53.26
CA VAL A 1135 45.78 3.04 -53.55
C VAL A 1135 46.45 2.53 -52.28
N VAL A 1136 46.51 3.34 -51.22
CA VAL A 1136 47.11 2.95 -49.93
C VAL A 1136 46.23 1.91 -49.24
N LEU A 1137 44.91 2.09 -49.26
CA LEU A 1137 43.94 1.15 -48.70
C LEU A 1137 43.96 -0.20 -49.42
N ASP A 1138 43.98 -0.18 -50.76
CA ASP A 1138 43.99 -1.40 -51.58
C ASP A 1138 45.32 -2.15 -51.48
N HIS A 1139 46.46 -1.44 -51.43
CA HIS A 1139 47.79 -2.05 -51.33
C HIS A 1139 48.01 -2.77 -49.99
N SER A 1140 47.53 -2.23 -48.88
CA SER A 1140 47.55 -2.89 -47.57
C SER A 1140 46.65 -4.14 -47.51
N LEU A 1141 45.50 -4.14 -48.19
CA LEU A 1141 44.59 -5.29 -48.24
C LEU A 1141 45.16 -6.45 -49.07
N VAL A 1142 45.79 -6.15 -50.23
CA VAL A 1142 46.34 -7.17 -51.15
C VAL A 1142 47.60 -7.84 -50.61
N LYS A 1143 48.49 -7.11 -49.94
CA LYS A 1143 49.73 -7.68 -49.36
C LYS A 1143 49.48 -8.60 -48.16
N MET A 1144 48.37 -8.43 -47.45
CA MET A 1144 48.02 -9.21 -46.25
C MET A 1144 47.20 -10.47 -46.55
N THR A 1145 46.59 -10.58 -47.74
CA THR A 1145 45.94 -11.81 -48.24
C THR A 1145 46.91 -12.87 -48.78
N LYS A 1146 48.17 -12.50 -49.03
CA LYS A 1146 49.30 -13.44 -49.16
C LYS A 1146 49.89 -13.73 -47.79
#